data_AF-A0A369GLC7-F1
#
_entry.id   AF-A0A369GLC7-F1
#
_cell.length_a   1.000
_cell.length_b   1.000
_cell.length_c   1.000
_cell.angle_alpha   90.00
_cell.angle_beta   90.00
_cell.angle_gamma   90.00
#
_symmetry.space_group_name_H-M   'P 1'
#
loop_
_entity.id
_entity.type
_entity.pdbx_description
1 polymer ?
#
loop_
_entity_poly.entity_id
_entity_poly.type
_entity_poly.pdbx_seq_one_letter_code
_entity_poly.pdbx_strand_id
1 'polypeptide(L)'
;MDGHFASAPQESGSSVGMGFSVPICGGTTASFHGPVFVDDSRTSSNGRRKLVSGFVDNGSDMVKYRRTRSGCFTCRGRRVKCDETRPVCERCKKGNRSCVYPDPPVLKGPLNQKKTKDAVVVAHQPPYNNTPETDELVQETRLQNHRFEEEPPDKHLLSKESVTFPNGTKLTASFSKSETIRKPSTMATGAVKTKTSLLLRQEWAHLPLDFQHHLAYFVTNITNHHYSIANDGDDFFSVILPSMAVQHDPLLHAVVGFSAYHATLQNPDGQLQDFLRYYHGGVTRLLESLQRKEANNVPVLVTILQLATMEEFLGDWVNLMRHQKAALEIITHIFEPATVMDTAVGRMCLNWYSRYDNYVAIMGGFPTGLSREWFDVTMAYCQSQAEAQPESLRWKIDYRSARLRLITFDMSMLYAQGSRGQLSPQAFAHEHARLTQELLDWKRSWDPSLTDPTYLVTDLLYRRDPGPEDIVDAYKPGTLFHPPLFTTTLITAEWHSIVIMHLSQAAKTPPPPLLAKVREHAYAACQYFEAVERWPACPPGALVSLQPCISIAALFLPHDGKHQMWLRRRFALLDTLGFIHPTTRRLKMARLFRDPSCSRWWLPNDEGLTPVLQSIRAFADERNAAAVDDKLDNIREVRHLFVKLSLEEDEQETGTKKNLADRRSNPRDC
;
A
#
# COMPACT_ATOMS: atom_id res chain seq x y z
N MET A 1 -19.75 -39.97 57.87
CA MET A 1 -19.46 -41.17 57.06
C MET A 1 -18.41 -40.82 56.01
N ASP A 2 -17.20 -40.56 56.51
CA ASP A 2 -15.95 -41.26 56.17
C ASP A 2 -15.63 -41.63 54.71
N GLY A 3 -14.49 -41.09 54.24
CA GLY A 3 -13.59 -41.75 53.29
C GLY A 3 -13.81 -41.48 51.80
N HIS A 4 -12.80 -41.67 50.94
CA HIS A 4 -11.38 -41.92 51.22
C HIS A 4 -10.52 -41.54 49.99
N PHE A 5 -9.21 -41.39 50.17
CA PHE A 5 -8.26 -41.17 49.05
C PHE A 5 -8.14 -42.41 48.15
N ALA A 6 -7.95 -42.19 46.84
CA ALA A 6 -7.39 -43.18 45.91
C ALA A 6 -6.58 -42.47 44.80
N SER A 7 -5.51 -43.11 44.33
CA SER A 7 -4.53 -42.53 43.40
C SER A 7 -4.74 -42.99 41.94
N ALA A 8 -4.08 -42.30 41.00
CA ALA A 8 -4.17 -42.59 39.57
C ALA A 8 -3.50 -43.93 39.15
N PRO A 9 -3.99 -44.58 38.07
CA PRO A 9 -3.22 -45.56 37.31
C PRO A 9 -2.25 -44.87 36.33
N GLN A 10 -1.13 -45.53 36.04
CA GLN A 10 -0.31 -45.22 34.87
C GLN A 10 -0.82 -46.02 33.66
N GLU A 11 -0.91 -45.40 32.48
CA GLU A 11 -0.99 -46.13 31.21
C GLU A 11 0.13 -45.69 30.27
N SER A 12 0.87 -46.68 29.76
CA SER A 12 1.99 -46.49 28.83
C SER A 12 1.50 -46.52 27.38
N GLY A 13 1.13 -45.36 26.84
CA GLY A 13 0.70 -45.20 25.45
C GLY A 13 1.81 -44.72 24.52
N SER A 14 2.45 -45.61 23.75
CA SER A 14 3.33 -45.21 22.66
C SER A 14 2.50 -44.66 21.49
N SER A 15 2.73 -43.40 21.11
CA SER A 15 2.10 -42.78 19.94
C SER A 15 3.09 -41.88 19.21
N VAL A 16 3.17 -42.06 17.88
CA VAL A 16 4.19 -41.41 17.04
C VAL A 16 3.85 -39.93 16.84
N GLY A 17 4.64 -39.05 17.46
CA GLY A 17 4.51 -37.61 17.32
C GLY A 17 4.93 -37.11 15.93
N MET A 18 3.99 -37.03 14.99
CA MET A 18 4.18 -36.23 13.77
C MET A 18 4.10 -34.74 14.10
N GLY A 19 5.25 -34.17 14.51
CA GLY A 19 5.39 -32.75 14.81
C GLY A 19 5.19 -31.87 13.57
N PHE A 20 4.13 -31.06 13.57
CA PHE A 20 3.95 -30.01 12.56
C PHE A 20 4.74 -28.76 12.94
N SER A 21 5.99 -28.69 12.47
CA SER A 21 6.81 -27.48 12.55
C SER A 21 6.18 -26.34 11.75
N VAL A 22 5.85 -25.24 12.43
CA VAL A 22 5.47 -23.96 11.79
C VAL A 22 6.66 -23.01 11.92
N PRO A 23 7.29 -22.54 10.83
CA PRO A 23 8.39 -21.60 10.89
C PRO A 23 7.99 -20.27 11.55
N ILE A 24 8.88 -19.76 12.42
CA ILE A 24 8.69 -18.55 13.21
C ILE A 24 9.84 -17.59 12.89
N CYS A 25 9.53 -16.43 12.31
CA CYS A 25 10.54 -15.42 12.06
C CYS A 25 10.89 -14.68 13.37
N GLY A 26 12.17 -14.62 13.73
CA GLY A 26 12.61 -13.95 14.95
C GLY A 26 14.01 -14.36 15.39
N GLY A 27 15.03 -13.96 14.63
CA GLY A 27 16.42 -14.36 14.86
C GLY A 27 17.01 -14.01 16.24
N THR A 28 18.03 -14.78 16.61
CA THR A 28 19.02 -14.58 17.69
C THR A 28 20.23 -15.42 17.26
N THR A 29 21.44 -14.86 17.25
CA THR A 29 22.33 -14.71 18.41
C THR A 29 22.93 -13.28 18.46
N ALA A 30 23.25 -12.60 19.57
CA ALA A 30 23.66 -12.94 20.95
C ALA A 30 25.10 -13.52 21.03
N SER A 31 26.07 -12.99 21.77
CA SER A 31 26.27 -11.74 22.52
C SER A 31 27.79 -11.58 22.69
N PHE A 32 28.30 -10.46 23.20
CA PHE A 32 29.31 -10.47 24.30
C PHE A 32 29.51 -9.06 24.89
N HIS A 33 29.88 -9.01 26.17
CA HIS A 33 30.12 -7.76 26.91
C HIS A 33 31.51 -7.17 26.58
N GLY A 34 31.58 -5.84 26.47
CA GLY A 34 32.84 -5.11 26.60
C GLY A 34 33.12 -4.73 28.07
N PRO A 35 34.37 -4.85 28.55
CA PRO A 35 34.79 -4.34 29.86
C PRO A 35 35.21 -2.85 29.80
N VAL A 36 35.35 -2.22 30.97
CA VAL A 36 35.68 -0.80 31.16
C VAL A 36 37.20 -0.57 31.15
N PHE A 37 37.63 0.63 30.74
CA PHE A 37 39.03 1.09 30.80
C PHE A 37 39.55 1.25 32.24
N VAL A 38 40.74 0.70 32.52
CA VAL A 38 41.73 1.24 33.47
C VAL A 38 43.12 1.04 32.85
N ASP A 39 44.06 1.93 33.18
CA ASP A 39 45.42 2.02 32.63
C ASP A 39 46.44 1.18 33.43
N ASP A 40 47.45 0.58 32.76
CA ASP A 40 48.90 0.70 33.07
C ASP A 40 49.74 -0.05 31.99
N SER A 41 51.03 0.23 32.00
CA SER A 41 52.09 -0.04 31.03
C SER A 41 52.82 -1.39 31.18
N ARG A 42 53.31 -1.97 30.06
CA ARG A 42 54.74 -2.36 29.87
C ARG A 42 55.12 -3.03 28.53
N THR A 43 56.05 -2.35 27.83
CA THR A 43 57.25 -2.86 27.13
C THR A 43 57.33 -4.28 26.50
N SER A 44 57.66 -4.31 25.20
CA SER A 44 58.74 -5.12 24.54
C SER A 44 58.71 -6.66 24.64
N SER A 45 58.90 -7.46 23.59
CA SER A 45 60.03 -7.40 22.64
C SER A 45 59.96 -8.45 21.50
N ASN A 46 60.89 -8.31 20.52
CA ASN A 46 61.44 -9.26 19.52
C ASN A 46 60.97 -10.75 19.48
N GLY A 47 60.83 -11.42 18.32
CA GLY A 47 61.05 -11.04 16.91
C GLY A 47 61.91 -12.05 16.09
N ARG A 48 62.16 -11.75 14.79
CA ARG A 48 63.11 -12.44 13.84
C ARG A 48 62.68 -13.85 13.35
N ARG A 49 63.09 -14.40 12.18
CA ARG A 49 63.78 -13.96 10.93
C ARG A 49 63.56 -15.07 9.86
N LYS A 50 63.31 -14.78 8.56
CA LYS A 50 64.26 -14.72 7.40
C LYS A 50 63.38 -14.52 6.13
N LEU A 51 63.65 -13.76 5.05
CA LEU A 51 64.86 -13.38 4.27
C LEU A 51 65.57 -14.58 3.62
N VAL A 52 65.67 -14.66 2.28
CA VAL A 52 66.56 -13.92 1.33
C VAL A 52 66.10 -14.27 -0.11
N SER A 53 66.23 -13.51 -1.21
CA SER A 53 66.51 -12.09 -1.57
C SER A 53 66.09 -11.86 -3.05
N GLY A 54 65.64 -10.68 -3.52
CA GLY A 54 66.49 -9.62 -4.14
C GLY A 54 66.57 -9.82 -5.68
N PHE A 55 66.80 -8.85 -6.58
CA PHE A 55 66.88 -7.36 -6.66
C PHE A 55 66.56 -7.02 -8.17
N VAL A 56 66.40 -5.83 -8.75
CA VAL A 56 66.51 -4.35 -8.51
C VAL A 56 65.60 -3.69 -9.60
N ASP A 57 65.12 -2.43 -9.60
CA ASP A 57 65.00 -1.33 -8.63
C ASP A 57 64.10 -0.20 -9.26
N ASN A 58 63.77 0.85 -8.49
CA ASN A 58 63.30 2.20 -8.90
C ASN A 58 61.82 2.41 -9.31
N GLY A 59 61.31 3.63 -9.07
CA GLY A 59 59.87 3.88 -8.87
C GLY A 59 59.22 4.98 -9.72
N SER A 60 57.88 4.99 -9.72
CA SER A 60 57.00 6.08 -10.18
C SER A 60 55.57 5.87 -9.66
N ASP A 61 54.73 6.91 -9.70
CA ASP A 61 53.40 6.93 -9.08
C ASP A 61 52.42 5.84 -9.58
N MET A 62 51.58 5.34 -8.66
CA MET A 62 50.36 4.60 -9.04
C MET A 62 49.30 5.55 -9.60
N VAL A 63 49.50 5.98 -10.85
CA VAL A 63 48.52 6.72 -11.65
C VAL A 63 47.23 5.90 -11.74
N LYS A 64 46.14 6.39 -11.11
CA LYS A 64 44.80 5.83 -11.27
C LYS A 64 44.43 5.81 -12.75
N TYR A 65 44.34 4.62 -13.35
CA TYR A 65 44.16 4.44 -14.80
C TYR A 65 42.79 4.96 -15.27
N ARG A 66 42.75 6.25 -15.65
CA ARG A 66 41.55 6.98 -16.06
C ARG A 66 40.97 6.32 -17.32
N ARG A 67 39.79 5.70 -17.20
CA ARG A 67 39.07 5.08 -18.32
C ARG A 67 38.90 6.10 -19.45
N THR A 68 39.41 5.80 -20.66
CA THR A 68 39.33 6.73 -21.80
C THR A 68 37.88 6.94 -22.23
N ARG A 69 37.48 8.20 -22.44
CA ARG A 69 36.11 8.57 -22.87
C ARG A 69 35.92 8.49 -24.39
N SER A 70 36.84 7.85 -25.12
CA SER A 70 36.93 7.81 -26.59
C SER A 70 36.57 6.46 -27.24
N GLY A 71 36.82 5.31 -26.59
CA GLY A 71 36.49 3.99 -27.16
C GLY A 71 35.00 3.74 -27.44
N CYS A 72 34.67 2.82 -28.35
CA CYS A 72 33.28 2.57 -28.80
C CYS A 72 32.36 1.99 -27.70
N PHE A 73 31.04 2.21 -27.84
CA PHE A 73 30.02 1.74 -26.89
C PHE A 73 30.09 0.23 -26.66
N THR A 74 30.25 -0.55 -27.74
CA THR A 74 30.32 -2.02 -27.72
C THR A 74 31.49 -2.56 -26.88
N CYS A 75 32.64 -1.88 -26.89
CA CYS A 75 33.76 -2.21 -26.00
C CYS A 75 33.52 -1.77 -24.56
N ARG A 76 32.91 -0.59 -24.34
CA ARG A 76 32.57 -0.08 -22.99
C ARG A 76 31.58 -0.98 -22.26
N GLY A 77 30.46 -1.34 -22.90
CA GLY A 77 29.44 -2.21 -22.31
C GLY A 77 30.00 -3.58 -21.91
N ARG A 78 30.89 -4.13 -22.75
CA ARG A 78 31.61 -5.38 -22.49
C ARG A 78 32.84 -5.21 -21.57
N ARG A 79 33.07 -4.02 -21.02
CA ARG A 79 34.15 -3.66 -20.07
C ARG A 79 35.58 -4.02 -20.56
N VAL A 80 35.81 -4.04 -21.87
CA VAL A 80 37.13 -4.33 -22.49
C VAL A 80 37.78 -3.10 -23.10
N LYS A 81 39.13 -3.02 -23.05
CA LYS A 81 39.88 -1.92 -23.69
C LYS A 81 39.63 -1.91 -25.20
N CYS A 82 39.15 -0.78 -25.71
CA CYS A 82 39.00 -0.52 -27.13
C CYS A 82 40.38 -0.19 -27.74
N ASP A 83 40.60 -0.58 -29.00
CA ASP A 83 41.75 -0.14 -29.81
C ASP A 83 41.50 1.19 -30.54
N GLU A 84 40.28 1.74 -30.43
CA GLU A 84 39.85 3.07 -30.87
C GLU A 84 40.00 3.36 -32.39
N THR A 85 40.33 2.34 -33.19
CA THR A 85 40.37 2.42 -34.66
C THR A 85 38.97 2.59 -35.27
N ARG A 86 38.89 3.36 -36.36
CA ARG A 86 37.64 3.74 -37.06
C ARG A 86 37.71 3.29 -38.52
N PRO A 87 36.57 2.95 -39.18
CA PRO A 87 35.20 3.07 -38.68
C PRO A 87 34.82 1.99 -37.64
N VAL A 88 35.43 0.81 -37.69
CA VAL A 88 35.12 -0.32 -36.79
C VAL A 88 36.40 -0.77 -36.09
N CYS A 89 36.38 -0.88 -34.76
CA CYS A 89 37.55 -1.31 -34.01
C CYS A 89 37.87 -2.80 -34.24
N GLU A 90 39.16 -3.16 -34.22
CA GLU A 90 39.63 -4.55 -34.47
C GLU A 90 38.95 -5.56 -33.53
N ARG A 91 38.67 -5.16 -32.28
CA ARG A 91 37.99 -6.02 -31.30
C ARG A 91 36.48 -6.22 -31.55
N CYS A 92 35.84 -5.33 -32.31
CA CYS A 92 34.47 -5.53 -32.80
C CYS A 92 34.46 -6.27 -34.14
N LYS A 93 35.39 -5.94 -35.05
CA LYS A 93 35.60 -6.59 -36.36
C LYS A 93 35.86 -8.09 -36.22
N LYS A 94 36.85 -8.50 -35.42
CA LYS A 94 37.12 -9.93 -35.10
C LYS A 94 36.00 -10.62 -34.32
N GLY A 95 35.04 -9.85 -33.82
CA GLY A 95 33.89 -10.34 -33.10
C GLY A 95 32.59 -10.38 -33.91
N ASN A 96 32.61 -9.89 -35.16
CA ASN A 96 31.43 -9.56 -35.98
C ASN A 96 30.32 -8.81 -35.20
N ARG A 97 30.67 -7.70 -34.54
CA ARG A 97 29.73 -6.88 -33.74
C ARG A 97 29.62 -5.47 -34.29
N SER A 98 28.42 -4.88 -34.17
CA SER A 98 28.21 -3.45 -34.38
C SER A 98 29.20 -2.63 -33.54
N CYS A 99 29.71 -1.54 -34.11
CA CYS A 99 30.77 -0.73 -33.50
C CYS A 99 30.41 0.74 -33.63
N VAL A 100 29.72 1.26 -32.60
CA VAL A 100 29.26 2.65 -32.58
C VAL A 100 30.14 3.45 -31.63
N TYR A 101 30.64 4.59 -32.10
CA TYR A 101 31.35 5.58 -31.29
C TYR A 101 30.36 6.68 -30.86
N PRO A 102 30.55 7.33 -29.70
CA PRO A 102 29.78 8.52 -29.36
C PRO A 102 30.15 9.67 -30.32
N ASP A 103 29.14 10.40 -30.76
CA ASP A 103 29.30 11.62 -31.55
C ASP A 103 29.88 12.78 -30.73
N PRO A 104 30.65 13.69 -31.34
CA PRO A 104 31.15 14.88 -30.66
C PRO A 104 30.00 15.86 -30.36
N PRO A 105 29.95 16.48 -29.16
CA PRO A 105 28.90 17.43 -28.82
C PRO A 105 29.02 18.71 -29.66
N VAL A 106 27.95 19.04 -30.39
CA VAL A 106 27.89 20.25 -31.22
C VAL A 106 27.58 21.48 -30.36
N LEU A 107 28.53 22.42 -30.29
CA LEU A 107 28.33 23.71 -29.64
C LEU A 107 27.40 24.59 -30.49
N LYS A 108 26.33 25.13 -29.88
CA LYS A 108 25.37 26.02 -30.55
C LYS A 108 25.80 27.48 -30.46
N GLY A 109 25.98 28.14 -31.61
CA GLY A 109 26.00 29.60 -31.74
C GLY A 109 24.63 30.16 -32.18
N PRO A 110 24.34 31.46 -31.98
CA PRO A 110 23.00 32.03 -32.21
C PRO A 110 22.83 32.82 -33.54
N LEU A 111 21.58 33.21 -33.80
CA LEU A 111 21.08 34.24 -34.75
C LEU A 111 20.79 33.88 -36.23
N ASN A 112 19.49 33.69 -36.51
CA ASN A 112 18.66 34.55 -37.38
C ASN A 112 19.02 34.77 -38.88
N GLN A 113 18.24 34.20 -39.83
CA GLN A 113 17.60 34.97 -40.94
C GLN A 113 16.54 34.22 -41.81
N LYS A 114 15.93 34.98 -42.75
CA LYS A 114 14.65 34.80 -43.48
C LYS A 114 14.69 33.98 -44.80
N LYS A 115 13.53 33.38 -45.18
CA LYS A 115 13.03 33.03 -46.56
C LYS A 115 13.87 31.97 -47.34
N THR A 116 13.45 31.28 -48.42
CA THR A 116 12.25 31.16 -49.31
C THR A 116 12.02 29.65 -49.62
N LYS A 117 10.81 29.07 -49.72
CA LYS A 117 9.79 29.04 -50.82
C LYS A 117 10.10 28.09 -52.03
N ASP A 118 9.08 27.29 -52.43
CA ASP A 118 8.90 26.50 -53.70
C ASP A 118 9.81 25.25 -53.94
N ALA A 119 9.43 24.10 -54.57
CA ALA A 119 8.11 23.53 -55.00
C ALA A 119 8.15 22.03 -55.51
N VAL A 120 7.04 21.28 -55.31
CA VAL A 120 6.30 20.38 -56.28
C VAL A 120 6.80 18.98 -56.79
N VAL A 121 6.05 17.90 -56.39
CA VAL A 121 5.52 16.72 -57.19
C VAL A 121 6.55 15.69 -57.78
N VAL A 122 6.33 14.36 -58.02
CA VAL A 122 5.18 13.43 -58.29
C VAL A 122 5.18 12.18 -57.37
N ALA A 123 4.05 11.44 -57.29
CA ALA A 123 3.85 10.20 -56.52
C ALA A 123 4.02 8.88 -57.32
N HIS A 124 4.12 7.74 -56.63
CA HIS A 124 3.72 6.39 -57.09
C HIS A 124 3.22 5.51 -55.91
N GLN A 125 2.40 4.49 -56.21
CA GLN A 125 1.72 3.53 -55.32
C GLN A 125 1.34 2.29 -56.18
N PRO A 126 0.84 1.15 -55.66
CA PRO A 126 0.65 0.66 -54.27
C PRO A 126 1.37 -0.74 -54.12
N PRO A 127 0.98 -1.75 -53.29
CA PRO A 127 -0.02 -1.82 -52.20
C PRO A 127 0.37 -2.58 -50.90
N TYR A 128 -0.56 -2.52 -49.94
CA TYR A 128 -0.83 -3.43 -48.80
C TYR A 128 0.10 -3.47 -47.56
N ASN A 129 -0.58 -3.67 -46.42
CA ASN A 129 -0.14 -4.01 -45.06
C ASN A 129 0.92 -3.11 -44.40
N ASN A 130 0.47 -2.30 -43.43
CA ASN A 130 1.25 -1.88 -42.27
C ASN A 130 0.35 -1.64 -41.05
N THR A 131 0.51 -2.47 -40.02
CA THR A 131 0.24 -2.09 -38.63
C THR A 131 1.45 -1.32 -38.11
N PRO A 132 1.30 -0.11 -37.54
CA PRO A 132 2.38 0.53 -36.78
C PRO A 132 2.58 -0.18 -35.44
N GLU A 133 3.83 -0.32 -35.00
CA GLU A 133 4.21 -1.06 -33.79
C GLU A 133 4.19 -0.19 -32.53
N THR A 134 4.14 -0.82 -31.35
CA THR A 134 3.81 -0.21 -30.05
C THR A 134 5.01 0.39 -29.28
N ASP A 135 6.12 0.69 -29.95
CA ASP A 135 7.44 0.77 -29.30
C ASP A 135 7.82 2.13 -28.66
N GLU A 136 7.05 3.20 -28.87
CA GLU A 136 7.35 4.51 -28.24
C GLU A 136 6.91 4.61 -26.76
N LEU A 137 5.90 3.84 -26.34
CA LEU A 137 5.28 3.93 -25.00
C LEU A 137 6.17 3.46 -23.84
N VAL A 138 7.29 2.77 -24.11
CA VAL A 138 8.19 2.23 -23.08
C VAL A 138 9.30 3.23 -22.70
N GLN A 139 9.55 4.24 -23.52
CA GLN A 139 10.77 5.06 -23.41
C GLN A 139 10.65 6.22 -22.39
N GLU A 140 9.46 6.81 -22.23
CA GLU A 140 9.27 8.03 -21.42
C GLU A 140 9.44 7.79 -19.91
N THR A 141 9.09 6.58 -19.42
CA THR A 141 9.16 6.18 -18.01
C THR A 141 10.57 6.29 -17.40
N ARG A 142 11.62 6.39 -18.21
CA ARG A 142 13.03 6.50 -17.76
C ARG A 142 13.47 7.90 -17.32
N LEU A 143 12.67 8.95 -17.52
CA LEU A 143 13.06 10.32 -17.16
C LEU A 143 12.79 10.67 -15.68
N GLN A 144 13.31 9.86 -14.76
CA GLN A 144 13.27 10.11 -13.31
C GLN A 144 14.67 10.19 -12.68
N ASN A 145 15.36 11.33 -12.83
CA ASN A 145 16.45 11.77 -11.93
C ASN A 145 16.83 13.23 -12.21
N HIS A 146 16.26 14.18 -11.46
CA HIS A 146 16.96 15.42 -11.11
C HIS A 146 16.76 15.68 -9.61
N ARG A 147 17.88 15.76 -8.89
CA ARG A 147 17.95 16.03 -7.45
C ARG A 147 18.25 17.52 -7.28
N PHE A 148 17.51 18.20 -6.42
CA PHE A 148 17.96 19.48 -5.85
C PHE A 148 18.95 19.19 -4.72
N GLU A 149 20.08 19.91 -4.69
CA GLU A 149 20.96 19.92 -3.53
C GLU A 149 20.59 21.11 -2.64
N GLU A 150 20.71 20.93 -1.32
CA GLU A 150 20.38 21.94 -0.33
C GLU A 150 21.57 22.90 -0.11
N GLU A 151 21.34 24.20 -0.16
CA GLU A 151 22.22 25.21 0.46
C GLU A 151 21.45 25.99 1.54
N PRO A 152 22.12 26.41 2.63
CA PRO A 152 21.47 27.01 3.79
C PRO A 152 20.93 28.43 3.53
N PRO A 153 19.87 28.86 4.23
CA PRO A 153 19.19 30.12 3.95
C PRO A 153 19.91 31.33 4.54
N ASP A 154 20.27 32.28 3.69
CA ASP A 154 20.69 33.62 4.12
C ASP A 154 19.46 34.53 4.38
N LYS A 155 19.57 35.46 5.33
CA LYS A 155 18.43 36.25 5.81
C LYS A 155 18.33 37.59 5.10
N HIS A 156 17.20 37.93 4.47
CA HIS A 156 16.77 39.35 4.39
C HIS A 156 15.26 39.57 4.12
N LEU A 157 14.62 40.25 5.09
CA LEU A 157 13.50 41.22 5.00
C LEU A 157 12.38 41.06 3.94
N LEU A 158 11.21 40.66 4.44
CA LEU A 158 9.92 41.38 4.37
C LEU A 158 9.56 42.17 3.08
N SER A 159 8.48 41.73 2.45
CA SER A 159 7.31 42.60 2.25
C SER A 159 6.01 41.80 2.53
N LYS A 160 4.95 42.48 2.99
CA LYS A 160 3.63 41.90 3.20
C LYS A 160 2.68 42.49 2.17
N GLU A 161 2.05 41.66 1.35
CA GLU A 161 0.83 42.03 0.61
C GLU A 161 -0.30 41.07 0.97
N SER A 162 -1.40 41.63 1.46
CA SER A 162 -2.57 40.88 1.96
C SER A 162 -3.62 40.76 0.87
N VAL A 163 -3.72 39.60 0.22
CA VAL A 163 -4.82 39.30 -0.71
C VAL A 163 -6.12 39.10 0.08
N THR A 164 -7.06 40.03 -0.08
CA THR A 164 -8.33 40.02 0.64
C THR A 164 -9.37 39.19 -0.14
N PHE A 165 -9.80 38.07 0.42
CA PHE A 165 -10.94 37.31 -0.13
C PHE A 165 -12.27 37.97 0.26
N PRO A 166 -13.27 38.05 -0.65
CA PRO A 166 -14.57 38.63 -0.34
C PRO A 166 -15.40 37.73 0.60
N ASN A 167 -15.97 38.33 1.64
CA ASN A 167 -16.70 37.61 2.68
C ASN A 167 -18.05 37.04 2.20
N GLY A 168 -18.19 35.72 2.29
CA GLY A 168 -19.35 34.97 2.78
C GLY A 168 -20.77 35.38 2.36
N THR A 169 -21.40 34.53 1.53
CA THR A 169 -22.87 34.41 1.49
C THR A 169 -23.31 33.30 2.45
N LYS A 170 -23.87 33.66 3.62
CA LYS A 170 -24.47 32.70 4.54
C LYS A 170 -25.83 32.22 4.01
N LEU A 171 -25.93 30.97 3.57
CA LEU A 171 -27.23 30.33 3.27
C LEU A 171 -27.93 29.91 4.58
N THR A 172 -28.60 30.86 5.23
CA THR A 172 -29.48 30.58 6.38
C THR A 172 -30.83 30.03 5.91
N ALA A 173 -30.97 28.70 5.88
CA ALA A 173 -32.23 28.02 5.61
C ALA A 173 -33.12 27.97 6.86
N SER A 174 -33.93 29.00 7.09
CA SER A 174 -34.90 29.05 8.19
C SER A 174 -36.07 28.08 7.95
N PHE A 175 -36.05 26.91 8.59
CA PHE A 175 -37.19 25.99 8.61
C PHE A 175 -38.11 26.29 9.79
N SER A 176 -39.33 26.75 9.50
CA SER A 176 -40.39 26.94 10.50
C SER A 176 -40.93 25.61 11.01
N LYS A 177 -41.20 25.52 12.31
CA LYS A 177 -41.87 24.35 12.92
C LYS A 177 -43.27 24.14 12.33
N SER A 178 -43.59 22.87 12.05
CA SER A 178 -44.94 22.33 12.19
C SER A 178 -44.84 20.87 12.62
N GLU A 179 -45.45 20.50 13.74
CA GLU A 179 -45.34 19.17 14.33
C GLU A 179 -46.41 18.23 13.75
N THR A 180 -46.00 17.10 13.17
CA THR A 180 -46.88 15.94 12.99
C THR A 180 -46.06 14.66 12.94
N ILE A 181 -46.31 13.74 13.86
CA ILE A 181 -45.56 12.48 13.98
C ILE A 181 -45.90 11.57 12.80
N ARG A 182 -44.89 11.18 12.00
CA ARG A 182 -44.99 10.13 10.98
C ARG A 182 -43.74 9.24 10.98
N LYS A 183 -43.93 7.98 10.62
CA LYS A 183 -42.91 6.92 10.60
C LYS A 183 -41.81 7.21 9.55
N PRO A 184 -40.56 6.77 9.77
CA PRO A 184 -39.47 6.99 8.82
C PRO A 184 -39.82 6.43 7.44
N SER A 185 -39.60 7.24 6.40
CA SER A 185 -39.95 6.94 5.02
C SER A 185 -38.70 7.03 4.15
N THR A 186 -38.30 5.92 3.52
CA THR A 186 -36.96 5.66 2.93
C THR A 186 -36.63 6.45 1.65
N MET A 187 -37.28 7.59 1.40
CA MET A 187 -37.28 8.30 0.12
C MET A 187 -36.51 9.63 0.12
N ALA A 188 -36.20 10.21 1.28
CA ALA A 188 -35.63 11.57 1.37
C ALA A 188 -34.22 11.69 0.75
N THR A 189 -33.39 10.65 0.86
CA THR A 189 -32.00 10.63 0.37
C THR A 189 -31.89 10.61 -1.16
N GLY A 190 -32.87 10.04 -1.87
CA GLY A 190 -32.89 9.97 -3.33
C GLY A 190 -32.98 11.36 -3.98
N ALA A 191 -33.96 12.15 -3.57
CA ALA A 191 -34.25 13.46 -4.17
C ALA A 191 -33.07 14.46 -4.05
N VAL A 192 -32.33 14.40 -2.94
CA VAL A 192 -31.13 15.24 -2.74
C VAL A 192 -30.02 14.84 -3.72
N LYS A 193 -29.68 13.54 -3.80
CA LYS A 193 -28.67 13.04 -4.74
C LYS A 193 -29.01 13.36 -6.20
N THR A 194 -30.28 13.26 -6.60
CA THR A 194 -30.70 13.65 -7.96
C THR A 194 -30.43 15.12 -8.25
N LYS A 195 -30.76 16.03 -7.32
CA LYS A 195 -30.55 17.47 -7.51
C LYS A 195 -29.06 17.84 -7.58
N THR A 196 -28.24 17.24 -6.72
CA THR A 196 -26.78 17.48 -6.73
C THR A 196 -26.11 16.91 -7.99
N SER A 197 -26.52 15.71 -8.45
CA SER A 197 -26.02 15.14 -9.72
C SER A 197 -26.40 16.00 -10.93
N LEU A 198 -27.59 16.62 -10.94
CA LEU A 198 -28.01 17.54 -12.00
C LEU A 198 -27.17 18.83 -12.06
N LEU A 199 -26.78 19.38 -10.90
CA LEU A 199 -25.92 20.56 -10.83
C LEU A 199 -24.49 20.24 -11.28
N LEU A 200 -23.89 19.17 -10.76
CA LEU A 200 -22.55 18.72 -11.18
C LEU A 200 -22.46 18.48 -12.70
N ARG A 201 -23.48 17.85 -13.31
CA ARG A 201 -23.54 17.65 -14.77
C ARG A 201 -23.57 18.94 -15.59
N GLN A 202 -23.99 20.07 -15.02
CA GLN A 202 -23.92 21.37 -15.70
C GLN A 202 -22.50 21.95 -15.67
N GLU A 203 -21.77 21.80 -14.56
CA GLU A 203 -20.37 22.21 -14.46
C GLU A 203 -19.48 21.46 -15.47
N TRP A 204 -19.76 20.17 -15.70
CA TRP A 204 -18.95 19.29 -16.55
C TRP A 204 -19.14 19.51 -18.06
N ALA A 205 -20.09 20.35 -18.50
CA ALA A 205 -20.47 20.50 -19.91
C ALA A 205 -19.34 20.98 -20.84
N HIS A 206 -18.26 21.53 -20.28
CA HIS A 206 -17.06 21.97 -21.00
C HIS A 206 -16.02 20.85 -21.25
N LEU A 207 -16.18 19.68 -20.62
CA LEU A 207 -15.24 18.56 -20.70
C LEU A 207 -15.53 17.64 -21.90
N PRO A 208 -14.54 16.86 -22.37
CA PRO A 208 -14.79 15.80 -23.36
C PRO A 208 -15.82 14.77 -22.88
N LEU A 209 -16.55 14.17 -23.82
CA LEU A 209 -17.72 13.32 -23.51
C LEU A 209 -17.36 12.05 -22.71
N ASP A 210 -16.17 11.49 -22.91
CA ASP A 210 -15.67 10.35 -22.15
C ASP A 210 -15.27 10.72 -20.71
N PHE A 211 -14.66 11.90 -20.51
CA PHE A 211 -14.47 12.48 -19.17
C PHE A 211 -15.81 12.71 -18.45
N GLN A 212 -16.82 13.28 -19.13
CA GLN A 212 -18.17 13.44 -18.56
C GLN A 212 -18.81 12.08 -18.21
N HIS A 213 -18.64 11.07 -19.06
CA HIS A 213 -19.14 9.71 -18.81
C HIS A 213 -18.50 9.08 -17.57
N HIS A 214 -17.18 9.14 -17.43
CA HIS A 214 -16.50 8.59 -16.26
C HIS A 214 -16.79 9.40 -14.98
N LEU A 215 -16.87 10.73 -15.02
CA LEU A 215 -17.33 11.50 -13.85
C LEU A 215 -18.76 11.12 -13.42
N ALA A 216 -19.65 10.83 -14.38
CA ALA A 216 -20.99 10.33 -14.09
C ALA A 216 -20.97 8.91 -13.50
N TYR A 217 -20.08 8.02 -13.98
CA TYR A 217 -19.86 6.70 -13.39
C TYR A 217 -19.32 6.83 -11.95
N PHE A 218 -18.35 7.71 -11.73
CA PHE A 218 -17.70 7.96 -10.45
C PHE A 218 -18.73 8.33 -9.37
N VAL A 219 -19.51 9.40 -9.60
CA VAL A 219 -20.53 9.90 -8.65
C VAL A 219 -21.69 8.91 -8.44
N THR A 220 -21.87 7.94 -9.35
CA THR A 220 -22.92 6.92 -9.25
C THR A 220 -22.47 5.65 -8.52
N ASN A 221 -21.25 5.18 -8.76
CA ASN A 221 -20.78 3.85 -8.37
C ASN A 221 -19.61 3.86 -7.37
N ILE A 222 -18.79 4.91 -7.36
CA ILE A 222 -17.65 5.03 -6.44
C ILE A 222 -18.10 5.71 -5.14
N THR A 223 -17.47 5.31 -4.05
CA THR A 223 -17.86 5.64 -2.67
C THR A 223 -16.63 5.80 -1.80
N ASN A 224 -16.79 6.41 -0.64
CA ASN A 224 -15.79 6.44 0.44
C ASN A 224 -15.22 5.04 0.79
N HIS A 225 -16.01 3.97 0.64
CA HIS A 225 -15.56 2.61 0.92
C HIS A 225 -14.54 2.07 -0.10
N HIS A 226 -14.50 2.60 -1.33
CA HIS A 226 -13.42 2.28 -2.28
C HIS A 226 -12.07 2.81 -1.77
N TYR A 227 -12.06 4.00 -1.16
CA TYR A 227 -10.90 4.58 -0.48
C TYR A 227 -10.64 3.97 0.91
N SER A 228 -11.47 3.00 1.32
CA SER A 228 -11.58 2.45 2.67
C SER A 228 -11.70 3.52 3.77
N ILE A 229 -12.35 4.64 3.45
CA ILE A 229 -12.72 5.67 4.41
C ILE A 229 -14.06 5.29 5.03
N ALA A 230 -14.10 5.21 6.36
CA ALA A 230 -15.24 4.67 7.09
C ALA A 230 -16.52 5.50 6.94
N ASN A 231 -16.40 6.82 6.82
CA ASN A 231 -17.52 7.76 6.76
C ASN A 231 -17.15 8.99 5.91
N ASP A 232 -18.12 9.55 5.19
CA ASP A 232 -17.97 10.72 4.32
C ASP A 232 -19.08 11.74 4.57
N GLY A 233 -19.24 12.13 5.84
CA GLY A 233 -20.34 13.01 6.27
C GLY A 233 -20.26 14.46 5.79
N ASP A 234 -19.18 14.84 5.10
CA ASP A 234 -19.02 16.14 4.42
C ASP A 234 -19.22 16.02 2.89
N ASP A 235 -19.69 14.87 2.38
CA ASP A 235 -19.89 14.58 0.95
C ASP A 235 -18.63 14.82 0.08
N PHE A 236 -17.44 14.53 0.64
CA PHE A 236 -16.17 14.78 -0.04
C PHE A 236 -16.02 13.98 -1.32
N PHE A 237 -16.27 12.67 -1.29
CA PHE A 237 -16.12 11.82 -2.48
C PHE A 237 -17.28 12.00 -3.47
N SER A 238 -18.48 12.36 -3.00
CA SER A 238 -19.67 12.49 -3.84
C SER A 238 -19.83 13.87 -4.50
N VAL A 239 -19.26 14.93 -3.90
CA VAL A 239 -19.41 16.33 -4.35
C VAL A 239 -18.08 17.08 -4.44
N ILE A 240 -17.29 17.13 -3.34
CA ILE A 240 -16.14 18.04 -3.25
C ILE A 240 -15.01 17.60 -4.21
N LEU A 241 -14.66 16.32 -4.20
CA LEU A 241 -13.61 15.73 -5.05
C LEU A 241 -13.94 15.87 -6.55
N PRO A 242 -15.16 15.54 -7.05
CA PRO A 242 -15.56 15.86 -8.42
C PRO A 242 -15.44 17.35 -8.77
N SER A 243 -15.88 18.25 -7.89
CA SER A 243 -15.80 19.71 -8.15
C SER A 243 -14.36 20.23 -8.17
N MET A 244 -13.49 19.72 -7.29
CA MET A 244 -12.04 19.99 -7.32
C MET A 244 -11.38 19.41 -8.57
N ALA A 245 -11.79 18.21 -9.00
CA ALA A 245 -11.20 17.51 -10.14
C ALA A 245 -11.41 18.31 -11.44
N VAL A 246 -12.62 18.78 -11.73
CA VAL A 246 -12.90 19.56 -12.95
C VAL A 246 -12.22 20.93 -12.99
N GLN A 247 -11.64 21.39 -11.87
CA GLN A 247 -10.86 22.62 -11.78
C GLN A 247 -9.33 22.38 -11.84
N HIS A 248 -8.86 21.13 -11.85
CA HIS A 248 -7.44 20.79 -11.79
C HIS A 248 -7.09 19.57 -12.66
N ASP A 249 -6.54 19.81 -13.86
CA ASP A 249 -6.32 18.80 -14.90
C ASP A 249 -5.55 17.52 -14.45
N PRO A 250 -4.49 17.59 -13.61
CA PRO A 250 -3.87 16.38 -13.05
C PRO A 250 -4.83 15.54 -12.18
N LEU A 251 -5.68 16.21 -11.38
CA LEU A 251 -6.66 15.54 -10.51
C LEU A 251 -7.83 14.98 -11.32
N LEU A 252 -8.28 15.71 -12.35
CA LEU A 252 -9.28 15.24 -13.30
C LEU A 252 -8.88 13.89 -13.91
N HIS A 253 -7.65 13.81 -14.42
CA HIS A 253 -7.12 12.58 -15.00
C HIS A 253 -6.98 11.43 -13.99
N ALA A 254 -6.59 11.72 -12.73
CA ALA A 254 -6.50 10.71 -11.69
C ALA A 254 -7.88 10.15 -11.25
N VAL A 255 -8.87 11.03 -11.07
CA VAL A 255 -10.25 10.64 -10.70
C VAL A 255 -10.94 9.90 -11.85
N VAL A 256 -10.81 10.40 -13.08
CA VAL A 256 -11.33 9.73 -14.28
C VAL A 256 -10.61 8.40 -14.53
N GLY A 257 -9.30 8.30 -14.28
CA GLY A 257 -8.56 7.05 -14.38
C GLY A 257 -9.02 5.99 -13.39
N PHE A 258 -9.27 6.35 -12.12
CA PHE A 258 -9.82 5.44 -11.12
C PHE A 258 -11.26 5.01 -11.45
N SER A 259 -12.09 5.93 -11.96
CA SER A 259 -13.42 5.59 -12.45
C SER A 259 -13.41 4.72 -13.70
N ALA A 260 -12.49 4.96 -14.63
CA ALA A 260 -12.33 4.16 -15.84
C ALA A 260 -11.85 2.76 -15.49
N TYR A 261 -10.91 2.61 -14.55
CA TYR A 261 -10.45 1.31 -14.03
C TYR A 261 -11.62 0.45 -13.55
N HIS A 262 -12.48 1.00 -12.70
CA HIS A 262 -13.67 0.28 -12.22
C HIS A 262 -14.71 0.01 -13.30
N ALA A 263 -14.96 0.93 -14.22
CA ALA A 263 -15.88 0.70 -15.34
C ALA A 263 -15.36 -0.39 -16.30
N THR A 264 -14.04 -0.42 -16.53
CA THR A 264 -13.35 -1.41 -17.38
C THR A 264 -13.47 -2.82 -16.80
N LEU A 265 -13.33 -2.98 -15.49
CA LEU A 265 -13.51 -4.28 -14.81
C LEU A 265 -14.95 -4.81 -14.87
N GLN A 266 -15.96 -3.95 -15.02
CA GLN A 266 -17.36 -4.34 -15.19
C GLN A 266 -17.74 -4.60 -16.66
N ASN A 267 -16.85 -4.30 -17.62
CA ASN A 267 -17.07 -4.53 -19.04
C ASN A 267 -16.48 -5.90 -19.47
N PRO A 268 -17.27 -6.85 -19.98
CA PRO A 268 -16.76 -8.12 -20.52
C PRO A 268 -15.73 -7.94 -21.64
N ASP A 269 -15.89 -6.90 -22.45
CA ASP A 269 -15.01 -6.54 -23.57
C ASP A 269 -13.97 -5.46 -23.20
N GLY A 270 -13.83 -5.15 -21.90
CA GLY A 270 -12.95 -4.08 -21.40
C GLY A 270 -11.47 -4.36 -21.69
N GLN A 271 -10.69 -3.30 -21.90
CA GLN A 271 -9.28 -3.41 -22.23
C GLN A 271 -8.40 -2.58 -21.28
N LEU A 272 -7.19 -3.07 -21.03
CA LEU A 272 -6.20 -2.40 -20.18
C LEU A 272 -5.97 -0.93 -20.58
N GLN A 273 -6.05 -0.60 -21.88
CA GLN A 273 -5.85 0.76 -22.39
C GLN A 273 -6.98 1.74 -22.03
N ASP A 274 -8.20 1.24 -21.72
CA ASP A 274 -9.38 2.07 -21.46
C ASP A 274 -9.16 3.05 -20.31
N PHE A 275 -8.45 2.59 -19.26
CA PHE A 275 -8.07 3.40 -18.09
C PHE A 275 -6.62 3.89 -18.10
N LEU A 276 -5.67 3.14 -18.69
CA LEU A 276 -4.24 3.52 -18.67
C LEU A 276 -3.98 4.90 -19.27
N ARG A 277 -4.72 5.27 -20.33
CA ARG A 277 -4.63 6.60 -20.96
C ARG A 277 -4.85 7.75 -19.98
N TYR A 278 -5.79 7.61 -19.04
CA TYR A 278 -6.06 8.61 -18.01
C TYR A 278 -5.07 8.54 -16.85
N TYR A 279 -4.74 7.31 -16.41
CA TYR A 279 -3.75 7.08 -15.35
C TYR A 279 -2.38 7.70 -15.71
N HIS A 280 -1.83 7.36 -16.88
CA HIS A 280 -0.60 7.97 -17.39
C HIS A 280 -0.77 9.48 -17.59
N GLY A 281 -1.92 9.91 -18.13
CA GLY A 281 -2.23 11.34 -18.28
C GLY A 281 -2.16 12.13 -16.98
N GLY A 282 -2.61 11.56 -15.87
CA GLY A 282 -2.56 12.17 -14.52
C GLY A 282 -1.15 12.16 -13.93
N VAL A 283 -0.41 11.06 -14.07
CA VAL A 283 0.99 10.96 -13.62
C VAL A 283 1.88 11.98 -14.35
N THR A 284 1.79 12.07 -15.68
CA THR A 284 2.61 13.01 -16.48
C THR A 284 2.29 14.46 -16.11
N ARG A 285 1.01 14.83 -15.99
CA ARG A 285 0.59 16.19 -15.60
C ARG A 285 0.99 16.56 -14.19
N LEU A 286 0.93 15.61 -13.25
CA LEU A 286 1.45 15.80 -11.90
C LEU A 286 2.96 16.08 -11.94
N LEU A 287 3.73 15.28 -12.68
CA LEU A 287 5.18 15.49 -12.83
C LEU A 287 5.51 16.85 -13.46
N GLU A 288 4.74 17.32 -14.44
CA GLU A 288 4.88 18.68 -14.99
C GLU A 288 4.61 19.77 -13.94
N SER A 289 3.55 19.65 -13.15
CA SER A 289 3.22 20.61 -12.09
C SER A 289 4.32 20.67 -11.02
N LEU A 290 4.84 19.50 -10.60
CA LEU A 290 5.97 19.41 -9.68
C LEU A 290 7.25 20.05 -10.28
N GLN A 291 7.54 19.84 -11.57
CA GLN A 291 8.67 20.47 -12.27
C GLN A 291 8.55 22.01 -12.34
N ARG A 292 7.32 22.54 -12.46
CA ARG A 292 7.02 23.98 -12.41
C ARG A 292 7.12 24.57 -10.99
N LYS A 293 7.37 23.74 -9.97
CA LYS A 293 7.35 24.06 -8.53
C LYS A 293 5.96 24.46 -8.01
N GLU A 294 4.89 24.08 -8.70
CA GLU A 294 3.51 24.30 -8.31
C GLU A 294 3.01 23.23 -7.31
N ALA A 295 3.92 22.61 -6.55
CA ALA A 295 3.67 21.41 -5.75
C ALA A 295 2.80 21.65 -4.50
N ASN A 296 2.98 22.79 -3.84
CA ASN A 296 2.53 23.00 -2.47
C ASN A 296 1.11 23.57 -2.44
N ASN A 297 0.14 22.79 -2.92
CA ASN A 297 -1.28 23.10 -2.85
C ASN A 297 -2.16 21.87 -2.65
N VAL A 298 -3.42 22.12 -2.27
CA VAL A 298 -4.41 21.09 -1.95
C VAL A 298 -4.80 20.23 -3.16
N PRO A 299 -5.08 20.76 -4.37
CA PRO A 299 -5.31 19.94 -5.56
C PRO A 299 -4.17 18.95 -5.90
N VAL A 300 -2.90 19.35 -5.74
CA VAL A 300 -1.74 18.46 -5.97
C VAL A 300 -1.67 17.36 -4.91
N LEU A 301 -1.86 17.69 -3.62
CA LEU A 301 -1.96 16.68 -2.55
C LEU A 301 -3.05 15.64 -2.84
N VAL A 302 -4.25 16.09 -3.23
CA VAL A 302 -5.38 15.19 -3.53
C VAL A 302 -5.12 14.39 -4.80
N THR A 303 -4.38 14.92 -5.79
CA THR A 303 -3.92 14.15 -6.96
C THR A 303 -3.01 13.00 -6.53
N ILE A 304 -2.06 13.27 -5.63
CA ILE A 304 -1.11 12.27 -5.12
C ILE A 304 -1.83 11.20 -4.29
N LEU A 305 -2.80 11.58 -3.45
CA LEU A 305 -3.62 10.63 -2.69
C LEU A 305 -4.51 9.77 -3.60
N GLN A 306 -5.11 10.36 -4.64
CA GLN A 306 -5.89 9.61 -5.64
C GLN A 306 -5.04 8.61 -6.41
N LEU A 307 -3.82 8.99 -6.81
CA LEU A 307 -2.88 8.06 -7.45
C LEU A 307 -2.40 6.98 -6.47
N ALA A 308 -2.12 7.31 -5.20
CA ALA A 308 -1.80 6.32 -4.17
C ALA A 308 -2.92 5.26 -3.99
N THR A 309 -4.19 5.65 -4.10
CA THR A 309 -5.32 4.70 -4.15
C THR A 309 -5.31 3.85 -5.42
N MET A 310 -4.93 4.39 -6.59
CA MET A 310 -4.77 3.55 -7.78
C MET A 310 -3.62 2.54 -7.62
N GLU A 311 -2.49 2.93 -7.02
CA GLU A 311 -1.40 2.00 -6.72
C GLU A 311 -1.81 0.92 -5.70
N GLU A 312 -2.67 1.26 -4.74
CA GLU A 312 -3.23 0.31 -3.77
C GLU A 312 -4.05 -0.78 -4.46
N PHE A 313 -4.95 -0.38 -5.38
CA PHE A 313 -5.78 -1.31 -6.15
C PHE A 313 -4.96 -2.14 -7.13
N LEU A 314 -3.88 -1.59 -7.72
CA LEU A 314 -2.93 -2.35 -8.53
C LEU A 314 -1.98 -3.24 -7.69
N GLY A 315 -1.96 -3.10 -6.36
CA GLY A 315 -1.03 -3.81 -5.49
C GLY A 315 0.43 -3.37 -5.62
N ASP A 316 0.70 -2.20 -6.21
CA ASP A 316 2.04 -1.63 -6.41
C ASP A 316 2.49 -0.89 -5.14
N TRP A 317 2.92 -1.68 -4.15
CA TRP A 317 3.36 -1.17 -2.85
C TRP A 317 4.58 -0.24 -2.94
N VAL A 318 5.40 -0.36 -3.99
CA VAL A 318 6.58 0.50 -4.17
C VAL A 318 6.17 1.89 -4.60
N ASN A 319 5.27 2.02 -5.58
CA ASN A 319 4.78 3.33 -6.00
C ASN A 319 3.80 3.94 -4.98
N LEU A 320 2.97 3.13 -4.31
CA LEU A 320 2.17 3.59 -3.16
C LEU A 320 3.02 4.27 -2.08
N MET A 321 4.15 3.65 -1.70
CA MET A 321 5.07 4.25 -0.71
C MET A 321 5.79 5.50 -1.25
N ARG A 322 6.00 5.65 -2.56
CA ARG A 322 6.52 6.89 -3.17
C ARG A 322 5.49 8.01 -3.09
N HIS A 323 4.23 7.74 -3.44
CA HIS A 323 3.14 8.71 -3.33
C HIS A 323 2.85 9.10 -1.87
N GLN A 324 2.87 8.15 -0.93
CA GLN A 324 2.73 8.45 0.50
C GLN A 324 3.83 9.41 0.99
N LYS A 325 5.08 9.23 0.57
CA LYS A 325 6.17 10.16 0.95
C LYS A 325 6.04 11.54 0.32
N ALA A 326 5.63 11.64 -0.95
CA ALA A 326 5.34 12.93 -1.57
C ALA A 326 4.14 13.64 -0.91
N ALA A 327 3.12 12.88 -0.50
CA ALA A 327 1.98 13.42 0.23
C ALA A 327 2.36 13.92 1.64
N LEU A 328 3.31 13.26 2.32
CA LEU A 328 3.84 13.71 3.61
C LEU A 328 4.54 15.07 3.51
N GLU A 329 5.40 15.24 2.49
CA GLU A 329 6.12 16.50 2.24
C GLU A 329 5.15 17.66 1.99
N ILE A 330 4.09 17.43 1.21
CA ILE A 330 3.11 18.47 0.87
C ILE A 330 2.13 18.72 2.02
N ILE A 331 1.57 17.69 2.68
CA ILE A 331 0.57 17.86 3.75
C ILE A 331 1.16 18.62 4.96
N THR A 332 2.45 18.43 5.26
CA THR A 332 3.16 19.16 6.33
C THR A 332 3.64 20.56 5.92
N HIS A 333 3.51 20.93 4.65
CA HIS A 333 3.80 22.28 4.15
C HIS A 333 2.54 23.13 3.95
N ILE A 334 1.41 22.52 3.56
CA ILE A 334 0.17 23.26 3.21
C ILE A 334 -0.86 23.34 4.34
N PHE A 335 -0.68 22.57 5.42
CA PHE A 335 -1.54 22.59 6.60
C PHE A 335 -0.70 22.65 7.87
N GLU A 336 -1.31 23.21 8.94
CA GLU A 336 -0.79 23.14 10.30
C GLU A 336 -1.72 22.23 11.14
N PRO A 337 -1.20 21.50 12.16
CA PRO A 337 -2.04 20.69 13.04
C PRO A 337 -3.19 21.48 13.66
N ALA A 338 -2.96 22.75 14.00
CA ALA A 338 -3.94 23.62 14.66
C ALA A 338 -5.15 24.02 13.78
N THR A 339 -5.05 23.93 12.45
CA THR A 339 -6.05 24.46 11.50
C THR A 339 -6.55 23.44 10.47
N VAL A 340 -5.85 22.32 10.27
CA VAL A 340 -6.22 21.27 9.30
C VAL A 340 -7.64 20.74 9.49
N MET A 341 -8.17 20.73 10.71
CA MET A 341 -9.51 20.23 11.01
C MET A 341 -10.65 21.21 10.73
N ASP A 342 -10.36 22.50 10.47
CA ASP A 342 -11.39 23.53 10.28
C ASP A 342 -12.21 23.30 9.00
N THR A 343 -11.56 22.84 7.93
CA THR A 343 -12.18 22.63 6.61
C THR A 343 -12.48 21.16 6.34
N ALA A 344 -13.58 20.88 5.62
CA ALA A 344 -13.90 19.52 5.18
C ALA A 344 -12.78 18.89 4.34
N VAL A 345 -12.11 19.69 3.51
CA VAL A 345 -11.00 19.24 2.67
C VAL A 345 -9.78 18.89 3.51
N GLY A 346 -9.38 19.72 4.49
CA GLY A 346 -8.27 19.43 5.40
C GLY A 346 -8.54 18.18 6.23
N ARG A 347 -9.74 18.05 6.81
CA ARG A 347 -10.18 16.83 7.52
C ARG A 347 -10.05 15.57 6.67
N MET A 348 -10.53 15.60 5.43
CA MET A 348 -10.46 14.42 4.57
C MET A 348 -9.03 14.13 4.07
N CYS A 349 -8.26 15.16 3.71
CA CYS A 349 -6.85 15.00 3.34
C CYS A 349 -6.05 14.33 4.47
N LEU A 350 -6.22 14.77 5.72
CA LEU A 350 -5.54 14.18 6.87
C LEU A 350 -6.02 12.76 7.17
N ASN A 351 -7.33 12.49 7.09
CA ASN A 351 -7.88 11.14 7.30
C ASN A 351 -7.41 10.13 6.24
N TRP A 352 -7.39 10.55 4.96
CA TRP A 352 -6.95 9.74 3.83
C TRP A 352 -5.42 9.52 3.84
N TYR A 353 -4.63 10.56 4.13
CA TYR A 353 -3.19 10.42 4.30
C TYR A 353 -2.83 9.53 5.50
N SER A 354 -3.39 9.79 6.69
CA SER A 354 -3.02 9.07 7.93
C SER A 354 -3.45 7.60 7.92
N ARG A 355 -4.44 7.22 7.10
CA ARG A 355 -4.74 5.83 6.75
C ARG A 355 -3.51 5.15 6.13
N TYR A 356 -2.93 5.75 5.09
CA TYR A 356 -1.74 5.21 4.42
C TYR A 356 -0.52 5.21 5.33
N ASP A 357 -0.27 6.29 6.08
CA ASP A 357 0.88 6.40 6.97
C ASP A 357 0.88 5.28 8.03
N ASN A 358 -0.22 5.12 8.78
CA ASN A 358 -0.36 4.04 9.77
C ASN A 358 -0.22 2.65 9.15
N TYR A 359 -0.84 2.41 7.99
CA TYR A 359 -0.80 1.10 7.33
C TYR A 359 0.64 0.74 6.91
N VAL A 360 1.34 1.68 6.25
CA VAL A 360 2.71 1.51 5.78
C VAL A 360 3.68 1.39 6.96
N ALA A 361 3.52 2.21 8.00
CA ALA A 361 4.30 2.17 9.23
C ALA A 361 4.23 0.81 9.94
N ILE A 362 3.02 0.29 10.19
CA ILE A 362 2.83 -1.01 10.86
C ILE A 362 3.35 -2.16 10.00
N MET A 363 2.93 -2.22 8.73
CA MET A 363 3.30 -3.32 7.84
C MET A 363 4.81 -3.36 7.65
N GLY A 364 5.47 -2.21 7.50
CA GLY A 364 6.93 -2.10 7.49
C GLY A 364 7.60 -2.38 8.84
N GLY A 365 7.03 -1.92 9.95
CA GLY A 365 7.62 -1.99 11.30
C GLY A 365 8.56 -0.82 11.59
N PHE A 366 8.17 0.38 11.15
CA PHE A 366 8.87 1.66 11.31
C PHE A 366 7.84 2.75 11.70
N PRO A 367 8.25 3.92 12.23
CA PRO A 367 7.27 4.90 12.72
C PRO A 367 6.57 5.59 11.56
N THR A 368 5.42 6.21 11.83
CA THR A 368 4.73 7.09 10.87
C THR A 368 5.59 8.30 10.49
N GLY A 369 5.26 8.91 9.34
CA GLY A 369 5.80 10.18 8.91
C GLY A 369 5.24 11.37 9.70
N LEU A 370 3.93 11.38 10.00
CA LEU A 370 3.33 12.38 10.87
C LEU A 370 3.64 12.12 12.35
N SER A 371 3.81 13.22 13.10
CA SER A 371 3.92 13.23 14.56
C SER A 371 2.57 12.94 15.23
N ARG A 372 2.62 12.54 16.52
CA ARG A 372 1.43 12.21 17.32
C ARG A 372 0.40 13.34 17.39
N GLU A 373 0.88 14.59 17.36
CA GLU A 373 0.08 15.83 17.37
C GLU A 373 -1.06 15.82 16.33
N TRP A 374 -0.80 15.36 15.10
CA TRP A 374 -1.82 15.29 14.04
C TRP A 374 -2.95 14.30 14.39
N PHE A 375 -2.61 13.19 15.05
CA PHE A 375 -3.59 12.20 15.51
C PHE A 375 -4.33 12.68 16.76
N ASP A 376 -3.64 13.36 17.68
CA ASP A 376 -4.24 13.95 18.89
C ASP A 376 -5.24 15.06 18.54
N VAL A 377 -4.92 15.97 17.62
CA VAL A 377 -5.87 17.00 17.15
C VAL A 377 -7.06 16.37 16.42
N THR A 378 -6.83 15.36 15.57
CA THR A 378 -7.93 14.64 14.90
C THR A 378 -8.89 14.00 15.92
N MET A 379 -8.33 13.37 16.96
CA MET A 379 -9.08 12.72 18.03
C MET A 379 -9.85 13.74 18.89
N ALA A 380 -9.20 14.83 19.31
CA ALA A 380 -9.82 15.88 20.12
C ALA A 380 -10.93 16.64 19.36
N TYR A 381 -10.74 16.92 18.06
CA TYR A 381 -11.76 17.54 17.23
C TYR A 381 -13.00 16.64 17.11
N CYS A 382 -12.82 15.36 16.77
CA CYS A 382 -13.93 14.43 16.64
C CYS A 382 -14.65 14.17 17.97
N GLN A 383 -13.93 14.14 19.10
CA GLN A 383 -14.53 14.09 20.43
C GLN A 383 -15.38 15.34 20.70
N SER A 384 -14.83 16.55 20.48
CA SER A 384 -15.53 17.80 20.71
C SER A 384 -16.80 17.93 19.86
N GLN A 385 -16.78 17.48 18.59
CA GLN A 385 -17.98 17.45 17.75
C GLN A 385 -19.02 16.43 18.24
N ALA A 386 -18.60 15.27 18.76
CA ALA A 386 -19.51 14.28 19.34
C ALA A 386 -20.15 14.75 20.65
N GLU A 387 -19.41 15.51 21.46
CA GLU A 387 -19.90 16.14 22.70
C GLU A 387 -20.84 17.32 22.42
N ALA A 388 -20.52 18.17 21.43
CA ALA A 388 -21.34 19.30 21.01
C ALA A 388 -22.62 18.88 20.24
N GLN A 389 -22.62 17.68 19.65
CA GLN A 389 -23.73 17.15 18.84
C GLN A 389 -24.07 15.71 19.28
N PRO A 390 -24.58 15.47 20.49
CA PRO A 390 -24.74 14.14 21.08
C PRO A 390 -25.76 13.23 20.39
N GLU A 391 -26.61 13.76 19.50
CA GLU A 391 -27.50 12.97 18.64
C GLU A 391 -26.85 12.60 17.28
N SER A 392 -25.66 13.15 16.98
CA SER A 392 -24.97 12.93 15.72
C SER A 392 -24.21 11.61 15.71
N LEU A 393 -24.87 10.56 15.19
CA LEU A 393 -24.24 9.26 14.93
C LEU A 393 -22.98 9.39 14.07
N ARG A 394 -22.94 10.36 13.14
CA ARG A 394 -21.74 10.75 12.37
C ARG A 394 -20.55 10.98 13.29
N TRP A 395 -20.64 11.96 14.20
CA TRP A 395 -19.48 12.36 14.99
C TRP A 395 -19.08 11.29 16.01
N LYS A 396 -20.05 10.52 16.52
CA LYS A 396 -19.76 9.33 17.33
C LYS A 396 -18.97 8.29 16.54
N ILE A 397 -19.31 8.01 15.28
CA ILE A 397 -18.55 7.10 14.39
C ILE A 397 -17.15 7.67 14.11
N ASP A 398 -17.06 8.95 13.74
CA ASP A 398 -15.80 9.63 13.40
C ASP A 398 -14.83 9.64 14.59
N TYR A 399 -15.32 9.88 15.81
CA TYR A 399 -14.54 9.76 17.06
C TYR A 399 -14.03 8.34 17.31
N ARG A 400 -14.85 7.29 17.07
CA ARG A 400 -14.37 5.90 17.21
C ARG A 400 -13.32 5.53 16.17
N SER A 401 -13.45 6.00 14.92
CA SER A 401 -12.41 5.80 13.90
C SER A 401 -11.12 6.53 14.27
N ALA A 402 -11.20 7.80 14.70
CA ALA A 402 -10.04 8.59 15.14
C ALA A 402 -9.32 7.94 16.33
N ARG A 403 -10.05 7.49 17.36
CA ARG A 403 -9.46 6.80 18.52
C ARG A 403 -8.84 5.44 18.15
N LEU A 404 -9.44 4.69 17.22
CA LEU A 404 -8.83 3.44 16.71
C LEU A 404 -7.54 3.74 15.93
N ARG A 405 -7.53 4.81 15.13
CA ARG A 405 -6.37 5.29 14.37
C ARG A 405 -5.24 5.80 15.27
N LEU A 406 -5.54 6.39 16.43
CA LEU A 406 -4.54 6.77 17.44
C LEU A 406 -3.91 5.54 18.13
N ILE A 407 -4.72 4.55 18.55
CA ILE A 407 -4.19 3.27 19.11
C ILE A 407 -3.32 2.56 18.06
N THR A 408 -3.72 2.62 16.79
CA THR A 408 -2.97 2.07 15.65
C THR A 408 -1.65 2.83 15.43
N PHE A 409 -1.62 4.15 15.60
CA PHE A 409 -0.37 4.93 15.61
C PHE A 409 0.55 4.48 16.75
N ASP A 410 0.06 4.41 18.00
CA ASP A 410 0.88 4.03 19.16
C ASP A 410 1.41 2.59 19.03
N MET A 411 0.63 1.66 18.45
CA MET A 411 1.10 0.33 18.02
C MET A 411 2.26 0.38 17.02
N SER A 412 2.17 1.24 16.00
CA SER A 412 3.25 1.38 15.00
C SER A 412 4.56 1.85 15.64
N MET A 413 4.48 2.78 16.59
CA MET A 413 5.61 3.31 17.34
C MET A 413 6.25 2.23 18.23
N LEU A 414 5.44 1.44 18.94
CA LEU A 414 5.91 0.29 19.73
C LEU A 414 6.69 -0.71 18.85
N TYR A 415 6.17 -1.08 17.68
CA TYR A 415 6.83 -2.06 16.81
C TYR A 415 8.08 -1.49 16.14
N ALA A 416 8.10 -0.19 15.82
CA ALA A 416 9.28 0.50 15.33
C ALA A 416 10.41 0.55 16.37
N GLN A 417 10.09 0.84 17.63
CA GLN A 417 11.07 0.88 18.72
C GLN A 417 11.55 -0.54 19.09
N GLY A 418 10.62 -1.50 19.15
CA GLY A 418 10.94 -2.91 19.41
C GLY A 418 11.83 -3.54 18.34
N SER A 419 11.53 -3.34 17.06
CA SER A 419 12.34 -3.87 15.94
C SER A 419 13.75 -3.28 15.88
N ARG A 420 13.92 -2.04 16.37
CA ARG A 420 15.20 -1.32 16.47
C ARG A 420 15.95 -1.59 17.78
N GLY A 421 15.42 -2.40 18.69
CA GLY A 421 16.04 -2.67 20.00
C GLY A 421 16.06 -1.47 20.95
N GLN A 422 15.21 -0.46 20.72
CA GLN A 422 15.14 0.78 21.49
C GLN A 422 14.36 0.64 22.81
N LEU A 423 13.63 -0.47 22.99
CA LEU A 423 12.94 -0.85 24.23
C LEU A 423 13.53 -2.14 24.79
N SER A 424 13.57 -2.26 26.12
CA SER A 424 13.82 -3.55 26.77
C SER A 424 12.64 -4.51 26.53
N PRO A 425 12.84 -5.84 26.57
CA PRO A 425 11.74 -6.79 26.42
C PRO A 425 10.61 -6.59 27.44
N GLN A 426 10.94 -6.15 28.66
CA GLN A 426 9.97 -5.84 29.70
C GLN A 426 9.18 -4.56 29.40
N ALA A 427 9.82 -3.51 28.89
CA ALA A 427 9.15 -2.28 28.48
C ALA A 427 8.22 -2.52 27.29
N PHE A 428 8.69 -3.29 26.30
CA PHE A 428 7.87 -3.71 25.16
C PHE A 428 6.64 -4.53 25.61
N ALA A 429 6.83 -5.51 26.51
CA ALA A 429 5.73 -6.33 27.03
C ALA A 429 4.72 -5.52 27.86
N HIS A 430 5.18 -4.52 28.62
CA HIS A 430 4.30 -3.61 29.37
C HIS A 430 3.45 -2.75 28.43
N GLU A 431 4.07 -2.13 27.44
CA GLU A 431 3.38 -1.26 26.47
C GLU A 431 2.45 -2.06 25.53
N HIS A 432 2.85 -3.28 25.16
CA HIS A 432 1.98 -4.23 24.47
C HIS A 432 0.74 -4.60 25.29
N ALA A 433 0.90 -4.82 26.60
CA ALA A 433 -0.21 -5.08 27.51
C ALA A 433 -1.11 -3.84 27.70
N ARG A 434 -0.55 -2.62 27.74
CA ARG A 434 -1.30 -1.35 27.76
C ARG A 434 -2.21 -1.22 26.54
N LEU A 435 -1.63 -1.32 25.34
CA LEU A 435 -2.36 -1.25 24.07
C LEU A 435 -3.38 -2.40 23.91
N THR A 436 -3.10 -3.58 24.47
CA THR A 436 -4.08 -4.68 24.53
C THR A 436 -5.34 -4.28 25.31
N GLN A 437 -5.21 -3.57 26.44
CA GLN A 437 -6.38 -3.08 27.17
C GLN A 437 -7.08 -1.93 26.41
N GLU A 438 -6.34 -0.99 25.82
CA GLU A 438 -6.94 0.09 25.04
C GLU A 438 -7.76 -0.41 23.84
N LEU A 439 -7.33 -1.48 23.16
CA LEU A 439 -8.12 -2.13 22.12
C LEU A 439 -9.41 -2.77 22.68
N LEU A 440 -9.36 -3.42 23.84
CA LEU A 440 -10.55 -3.99 24.48
C LEU A 440 -11.51 -2.90 24.95
N ASP A 441 -11.00 -1.87 25.60
CA ASP A 441 -11.78 -0.77 26.16
C ASP A 441 -12.30 0.18 25.09
N TRP A 442 -11.62 0.32 23.95
CA TRP A 442 -12.16 0.99 22.78
C TRP A 442 -13.49 0.35 22.34
N LYS A 443 -13.60 -0.99 22.35
CA LYS A 443 -14.82 -1.72 21.97
C LYS A 443 -15.88 -1.75 23.08
N ARG A 444 -15.46 -1.87 24.35
CA ARG A 444 -16.37 -1.85 25.53
C ARG A 444 -17.01 -0.49 25.76
N SER A 445 -16.25 0.61 25.58
CA SER A 445 -16.70 1.97 25.89
C SER A 445 -17.58 2.61 24.80
N TRP A 446 -18.13 1.82 23.88
CA TRP A 446 -18.98 2.31 22.79
C TRP A 446 -20.24 2.99 23.34
N ASP A 447 -20.67 4.06 22.66
CA ASP A 447 -21.94 4.70 22.94
C ASP A 447 -23.08 3.76 22.49
N PRO A 448 -24.10 3.47 23.33
CA PRO A 448 -25.17 2.54 22.99
C PRO A 448 -25.90 2.84 21.68
N SER A 449 -26.00 4.12 21.28
CA SER A 449 -26.61 4.53 20.01
C SER A 449 -25.83 4.10 18.77
N LEU A 450 -24.55 3.74 18.90
CA LEU A 450 -23.77 3.12 17.81
C LEU A 450 -24.13 1.64 17.59
N THR A 451 -24.88 1.05 18.51
CA THR A 451 -25.31 -0.37 18.50
C THR A 451 -26.83 -0.51 18.66
N ASP A 452 -27.58 0.53 18.32
CA ASP A 452 -29.04 0.57 18.44
C ASP A 452 -29.68 -0.61 17.66
N PRO A 453 -30.42 -1.52 18.35
CA PRO A 453 -31.02 -2.69 17.73
C PRO A 453 -32.02 -2.38 16.60
N THR A 454 -32.57 -1.17 16.53
CA THR A 454 -33.51 -0.76 15.47
C THR A 454 -32.86 -0.70 14.08
N TYR A 455 -31.53 -0.60 14.00
CA TYR A 455 -30.77 -0.67 12.75
C TYR A 455 -30.19 -2.06 12.45
N LEU A 456 -30.39 -3.07 13.30
CA LEU A 456 -29.87 -4.41 13.01
C LEU A 456 -30.57 -5.02 11.78
N VAL A 457 -29.79 -5.60 10.88
CA VAL A 457 -30.34 -6.40 9.77
C VAL A 457 -30.94 -7.67 10.36
N THR A 458 -32.27 -7.70 10.39
CA THR A 458 -33.08 -8.78 10.96
C THR A 458 -33.93 -9.49 9.91
N ASP A 459 -34.14 -8.87 8.75
CA ASP A 459 -34.60 -9.56 7.54
C ASP A 459 -33.48 -10.45 7.01
N LEU A 460 -33.77 -11.75 6.91
CA LEU A 460 -32.87 -12.79 6.41
C LEU A 460 -33.49 -13.56 5.25
N LEU A 461 -34.40 -12.97 4.47
CA LEU A 461 -35.00 -13.58 3.28
C LEU A 461 -33.97 -13.97 2.19
N TYR A 462 -32.75 -13.40 2.25
CA TYR A 462 -31.60 -13.73 1.41
C TYR A 462 -30.70 -14.84 1.99
N ARG A 463 -31.15 -15.53 3.05
CA ARG A 463 -30.40 -16.63 3.68
C ARG A 463 -30.31 -17.84 2.75
N ARG A 464 -29.08 -18.24 2.37
CA ARG A 464 -28.79 -19.56 1.80
C ARG A 464 -28.42 -20.54 2.92
N ASP A 465 -28.68 -21.83 2.68
CA ASP A 465 -28.17 -22.91 3.53
C ASP A 465 -26.63 -22.94 3.55
N PRO A 466 -26.00 -23.44 4.63
CA PRO A 466 -24.55 -23.54 4.71
C PRO A 466 -23.99 -24.46 3.62
N GLY A 467 -23.15 -23.90 2.73
CA GLY A 467 -22.42 -24.67 1.74
C GLY A 467 -21.30 -25.52 2.37
N PRO A 468 -20.80 -26.55 1.67
CA PRO A 468 -19.71 -27.39 2.18
C PRO A 468 -18.47 -26.56 2.55
N GLU A 469 -18.20 -25.48 1.78
CA GLU A 469 -17.05 -24.59 1.99
C GLU A 469 -17.27 -23.50 3.06
N ASP A 470 -18.50 -23.30 3.58
CA ASP A 470 -18.80 -22.18 4.49
C ASP A 470 -18.18 -22.41 5.89
N ILE A 471 -17.21 -21.56 6.30
CA ILE A 471 -16.48 -21.70 7.58
C ILE A 471 -17.09 -20.89 8.74
N VAL A 472 -18.10 -20.06 8.48
CA VAL A 472 -18.71 -19.12 9.43
C VAL A 472 -20.21 -18.95 9.16
N ASP A 473 -21.00 -18.61 10.19
CA ASP A 473 -22.40 -18.18 10.01
C ASP A 473 -22.46 -16.67 9.68
N ALA A 474 -22.57 -16.37 8.39
CA ALA A 474 -22.74 -15.02 7.87
C ALA A 474 -24.04 -14.32 8.34
N TYR A 475 -24.99 -15.06 8.91
CA TYR A 475 -26.30 -14.55 9.33
C TYR A 475 -26.44 -14.41 10.85
N LYS A 476 -25.33 -14.53 11.59
CA LYS A 476 -25.32 -14.41 13.04
C LYS A 476 -25.90 -13.06 13.50
N PRO A 477 -26.95 -13.04 14.35
CA PRO A 477 -27.53 -11.80 14.85
C PRO A 477 -26.52 -10.88 15.54
N GLY A 478 -26.70 -9.57 15.39
CA GLY A 478 -25.81 -8.54 15.96
C GLY A 478 -24.59 -8.18 15.11
N THR A 479 -24.35 -8.85 13.97
CA THR A 479 -23.18 -8.60 13.11
C THR A 479 -23.36 -7.39 12.19
N LEU A 480 -24.54 -7.26 11.58
CA LEU A 480 -24.76 -6.37 10.44
C LEU A 480 -25.82 -5.31 10.76
N PHE A 481 -25.53 -4.05 10.42
CA PHE A 481 -26.40 -2.90 10.63
C PHE A 481 -26.76 -2.22 9.30
N HIS A 482 -28.00 -1.74 9.18
CA HIS A 482 -28.44 -0.81 8.15
C HIS A 482 -27.79 0.58 8.33
N PRO A 483 -27.75 1.42 7.28
CA PRO A 483 -27.30 2.81 7.41
C PRO A 483 -28.17 3.60 8.41
N PRO A 484 -27.60 4.56 9.17
CA PRO A 484 -26.20 5.01 9.12
C PRO A 484 -25.22 4.11 9.89
N LEU A 485 -25.69 3.14 10.68
CA LEU A 485 -24.84 2.29 11.50
C LEU A 485 -24.09 1.19 10.73
N PHE A 486 -24.25 1.05 9.40
CA PHE A 486 -23.46 0.11 8.60
C PHE A 486 -21.94 0.28 8.78
N THR A 487 -21.44 1.52 8.95
CA THR A 487 -20.03 1.77 9.23
C THR A 487 -19.57 1.12 10.56
N THR A 488 -20.46 0.95 11.54
CA THR A 488 -20.21 0.21 12.79
C THR A 488 -19.82 -1.25 12.52
N THR A 489 -20.44 -1.91 11.53
CA THR A 489 -20.07 -3.27 11.08
C THR A 489 -18.64 -3.26 10.55
N LEU A 490 -18.31 -2.34 9.64
CA LEU A 490 -16.98 -2.27 9.03
C LEU A 490 -15.87 -1.97 10.06
N ILE A 491 -16.06 -0.97 10.91
CA ILE A 491 -15.10 -0.61 11.97
C ILE A 491 -14.94 -1.75 13.00
N THR A 492 -15.98 -2.57 13.25
CA THR A 492 -15.81 -3.76 14.12
C THR A 492 -14.95 -4.84 13.45
N ALA A 493 -15.09 -5.05 12.15
CA ALA A 493 -14.26 -5.97 11.39
C ALA A 493 -12.79 -5.49 11.33
N GLU A 494 -12.57 -4.20 11.07
CA GLU A 494 -11.26 -3.53 11.15
C GLU A 494 -10.64 -3.76 12.54
N TRP A 495 -11.37 -3.53 13.63
CA TRP A 495 -10.90 -3.82 14.98
C TRP A 495 -10.51 -5.28 15.22
N HIS A 496 -11.28 -6.26 14.71
CA HIS A 496 -10.88 -7.66 14.80
C HIS A 496 -9.52 -7.91 14.11
N SER A 497 -9.29 -7.30 12.93
CA SER A 497 -8.01 -7.37 12.22
C SER A 497 -6.85 -6.73 12.98
N ILE A 498 -7.09 -5.56 13.61
CA ILE A 498 -6.10 -4.83 14.41
C ILE A 498 -5.74 -5.63 15.68
N VAL A 499 -6.70 -6.30 16.31
CA VAL A 499 -6.42 -7.18 17.47
C VAL A 499 -5.64 -8.44 17.06
N ILE A 500 -5.94 -9.07 15.92
CA ILE A 500 -5.11 -10.17 15.37
C ILE A 500 -3.67 -9.70 15.19
N MET A 501 -3.51 -8.58 14.48
CA MET A 501 -2.22 -7.96 14.19
C MET A 501 -1.46 -7.61 15.48
N HIS A 502 -2.13 -7.01 16.46
CA HIS A 502 -1.53 -6.65 17.75
C HIS A 502 -1.09 -7.87 18.56
N LEU A 503 -1.99 -8.83 18.77
CA LEU A 503 -1.70 -10.02 19.58
C LEU A 503 -0.61 -10.90 18.94
N SER A 504 -0.46 -10.88 17.61
CA SER A 504 0.62 -11.59 16.91
C SER A 504 2.03 -11.07 17.26
N GLN A 505 2.17 -9.85 17.79
CA GLN A 505 3.46 -9.27 18.18
C GLN A 505 3.85 -9.54 19.65
N ALA A 506 3.01 -10.24 20.43
CA ALA A 506 3.21 -10.37 21.88
C ALA A 506 4.45 -11.20 22.29
N ALA A 507 4.81 -12.20 21.49
CA ALA A 507 5.96 -13.09 21.73
C ALA A 507 6.39 -13.77 20.42
N LYS A 508 7.70 -14.08 20.28
CA LYS A 508 8.23 -14.88 19.15
C LYS A 508 7.48 -16.21 19.01
N THR A 509 7.33 -16.94 20.12
CA THR A 509 6.55 -18.17 20.20
C THR A 509 5.29 -17.90 21.02
N PRO A 510 4.16 -17.52 20.40
CA PRO A 510 2.93 -17.24 21.12
C PRO A 510 2.37 -18.54 21.76
N PRO A 511 1.95 -18.52 23.04
CA PRO A 511 1.46 -19.71 23.72
C PRO A 511 0.09 -20.15 23.13
N PRO A 512 -0.29 -21.44 23.21
CA PRO A 512 -1.50 -21.96 22.57
C PRO A 512 -2.81 -21.19 22.88
N PRO A 513 -3.07 -20.70 24.11
CA PRO A 513 -4.26 -19.89 24.40
C PRO A 513 -4.28 -18.54 23.65
N LEU A 514 -3.11 -17.95 23.39
CA LEU A 514 -3.02 -16.70 22.61
C LEU A 514 -3.31 -16.99 21.12
N LEU A 515 -2.78 -18.08 20.58
CA LEU A 515 -3.10 -18.53 19.21
C LEU A 515 -4.59 -18.87 19.04
N ALA A 516 -5.22 -19.48 20.05
CA ALA A 516 -6.66 -19.72 20.06
C ALA A 516 -7.46 -18.40 19.98
N LYS A 517 -7.14 -17.43 20.85
CA LYS A 517 -7.77 -16.09 20.82
C LYS A 517 -7.54 -15.35 19.49
N VAL A 518 -6.34 -15.42 18.92
CA VAL A 518 -6.07 -14.83 17.60
C VAL A 518 -6.94 -15.49 16.52
N ARG A 519 -7.14 -16.81 16.58
CA ARG A 519 -8.03 -17.54 15.67
C ARG A 519 -9.52 -17.21 15.87
N GLU A 520 -9.97 -16.97 17.10
CA GLU A 520 -11.34 -16.47 17.37
C GLU A 520 -11.59 -15.13 16.67
N HIS A 521 -10.64 -14.19 16.76
CA HIS A 521 -10.73 -12.93 16.03
C HIS A 521 -10.63 -13.13 14.50
N ALA A 522 -9.86 -14.11 14.01
CA ALA A 522 -9.78 -14.44 12.59
C ALA A 522 -11.12 -14.97 12.03
N TYR A 523 -11.78 -15.90 12.74
CA TYR A 523 -13.13 -16.34 12.37
C TYR A 523 -14.14 -15.18 12.43
N ALA A 524 -14.07 -14.32 13.45
CA ALA A 524 -14.94 -13.15 13.52
C ALA A 524 -14.74 -12.21 12.33
N ALA A 525 -13.49 -11.89 11.95
CA ALA A 525 -13.19 -11.08 10.76
C ALA A 525 -13.78 -11.70 9.47
N CYS A 526 -13.68 -13.03 9.29
CA CYS A 526 -14.31 -13.74 8.19
C CYS A 526 -15.84 -13.69 8.23
N GLN A 527 -16.43 -13.82 9.43
CA GLN A 527 -17.88 -13.74 9.65
C GLN A 527 -18.43 -12.34 9.31
N TYR A 528 -17.70 -11.27 9.65
CA TYR A 528 -18.03 -9.90 9.24
C TYR A 528 -17.93 -9.69 7.73
N PHE A 529 -16.86 -10.17 7.10
CA PHE A 529 -16.71 -10.08 5.64
C PHE A 529 -17.85 -10.81 4.92
N GLU A 530 -18.15 -12.05 5.32
CA GLU A 530 -19.18 -12.84 4.64
C GLU A 530 -20.61 -12.36 4.93
N ALA A 531 -20.86 -11.74 6.09
CA ALA A 531 -22.12 -11.04 6.37
C ALA A 531 -22.32 -9.84 5.42
N VAL A 532 -21.25 -9.07 5.13
CA VAL A 532 -21.27 -7.96 4.18
C VAL A 532 -21.34 -8.46 2.72
N GLU A 533 -20.65 -9.57 2.41
CA GLU A 533 -20.63 -10.19 1.08
C GLU A 533 -22.01 -10.67 0.63
N ARG A 534 -22.75 -11.32 1.54
CA ARG A 534 -24.05 -11.92 1.22
C ARG A 534 -25.21 -10.93 1.30
N TRP A 535 -25.00 -9.69 1.75
CA TRP A 535 -26.09 -8.74 1.98
C TRP A 535 -26.52 -8.02 0.68
N PRO A 536 -27.79 -8.12 0.25
CA PRO A 536 -28.23 -7.53 -1.03
C PRO A 536 -28.14 -6.00 -1.12
N ALA A 537 -28.01 -5.31 0.03
CA ALA A 537 -27.86 -3.85 0.09
C ALA A 537 -26.41 -3.42 0.44
N CYS A 538 -25.43 -4.30 0.27
CA CYS A 538 -24.01 -4.02 0.45
C CYS A 538 -23.56 -2.81 -0.41
N PRO A 539 -23.07 -1.71 0.22
CA PRO A 539 -22.61 -0.54 -0.52
C PRO A 539 -21.41 -0.88 -1.42
N PRO A 540 -21.35 -0.34 -2.65
CA PRO A 540 -20.18 -0.47 -3.52
C PRO A 540 -18.89 -0.11 -2.78
N GLY A 541 -17.85 -0.92 -2.95
CA GLY A 541 -16.54 -0.77 -2.29
C GLY A 541 -16.45 -1.32 -0.85
N ALA A 542 -17.55 -1.66 -0.17
CA ALA A 542 -17.52 -2.07 1.24
C ALA A 542 -16.71 -3.35 1.50
N LEU A 543 -16.68 -4.30 0.56
CA LEU A 543 -15.83 -5.50 0.64
C LEU A 543 -14.34 -5.17 0.47
N VAL A 544 -14.00 -4.15 -0.32
CA VAL A 544 -12.62 -3.71 -0.50
C VAL A 544 -12.09 -3.08 0.79
N SER A 545 -12.92 -2.32 1.51
CA SER A 545 -12.61 -1.85 2.86
C SER A 545 -12.25 -2.97 3.85
N LEU A 546 -12.74 -4.19 3.63
CA LEU A 546 -12.50 -5.36 4.48
C LEU A 546 -11.38 -6.28 3.97
N GLN A 547 -10.69 -5.91 2.88
CA GLN A 547 -9.54 -6.67 2.38
C GLN A 547 -8.46 -6.91 3.45
N PRO A 548 -8.06 -5.94 4.30
CA PRO A 548 -7.05 -6.17 5.33
C PRO A 548 -7.49 -7.23 6.36
N CYS A 549 -8.79 -7.31 6.65
CA CYS A 549 -9.37 -8.24 7.61
C CYS A 549 -9.21 -9.70 7.17
N ILE A 550 -9.53 -10.00 5.91
CA ILE A 550 -9.28 -11.35 5.32
C ILE A 550 -7.79 -11.61 5.16
N SER A 551 -7.03 -10.60 4.74
CA SER A 551 -5.57 -10.69 4.54
C SER A 551 -4.82 -11.17 5.78
N ILE A 552 -5.19 -10.67 6.97
CA ILE A 552 -4.55 -11.08 8.23
C ILE A 552 -5.18 -12.37 8.78
N ALA A 553 -6.50 -12.56 8.67
CA ALA A 553 -7.19 -13.77 9.13
C ALA A 553 -6.67 -15.05 8.44
N ALA A 554 -6.33 -14.96 7.15
CA ALA A 554 -5.76 -16.05 6.35
C ALA A 554 -4.49 -16.68 6.95
N LEU A 555 -3.75 -15.94 7.80
CA LEU A 555 -2.52 -16.42 8.43
C LEU A 555 -2.75 -17.25 9.71
N PHE A 556 -3.98 -17.25 10.26
CA PHE A 556 -4.29 -17.86 11.57
C PHE A 556 -5.48 -18.86 11.54
N LEU A 557 -6.25 -18.86 10.45
CA LEU A 557 -7.19 -19.93 10.13
C LEU A 557 -6.46 -21.28 9.92
N PRO A 558 -7.16 -22.42 10.06
CA PRO A 558 -6.68 -23.71 9.60
C PRO A 558 -6.28 -23.71 8.11
N HIS A 559 -5.49 -24.71 7.70
CA HIS A 559 -5.01 -24.86 6.32
C HIS A 559 -5.51 -26.17 5.68
N ASP A 560 -6.62 -26.72 6.15
CA ASP A 560 -7.36 -27.77 5.45
C ASP A 560 -8.05 -27.23 4.18
N GLY A 561 -8.44 -28.14 3.28
CA GLY A 561 -8.97 -27.79 1.96
C GLY A 561 -10.20 -26.87 1.99
N LYS A 562 -11.06 -26.98 3.01
CA LYS A 562 -12.25 -26.14 3.18
C LYS A 562 -11.86 -24.69 3.47
N HIS A 563 -10.98 -24.47 4.45
CA HIS A 563 -10.48 -23.13 4.76
C HIS A 563 -9.68 -22.53 3.60
N GLN A 564 -8.86 -23.34 2.92
CA GLN A 564 -8.15 -22.90 1.72
C GLN A 564 -9.11 -22.46 0.61
N MET A 565 -10.15 -23.25 0.27
CA MET A 565 -11.08 -22.92 -0.80
C MET A 565 -11.96 -21.71 -0.45
N TRP A 566 -12.40 -21.59 0.81
CA TRP A 566 -13.09 -20.39 1.29
C TRP A 566 -12.22 -19.13 1.12
N LEU A 567 -10.94 -19.18 1.50
CA LEU A 567 -10.00 -18.07 1.34
C LEU A 567 -9.71 -17.73 -0.12
N ARG A 568 -9.46 -18.75 -0.95
CA ARG A 568 -9.21 -18.60 -2.40
C ARG A 568 -10.38 -17.89 -3.09
N ARG A 569 -11.62 -18.24 -2.77
CA ARG A 569 -12.82 -17.55 -3.28
C ARG A 569 -12.89 -16.08 -2.86
N ARG A 570 -12.46 -15.73 -1.64
CA ARG A 570 -12.48 -14.33 -1.19
C ARG A 570 -11.35 -13.51 -1.80
N PHE A 571 -10.17 -14.08 -2.00
CA PHE A 571 -9.10 -13.41 -2.76
C PHE A 571 -9.45 -13.26 -4.25
N ALA A 572 -10.13 -14.25 -4.86
CA ALA A 572 -10.66 -14.14 -6.22
C ALA A 572 -11.69 -13.00 -6.35
N LEU A 573 -12.66 -12.94 -5.42
CA LEU A 573 -13.66 -11.87 -5.37
C LEU A 573 -13.04 -10.48 -5.19
N LEU A 574 -11.95 -10.37 -4.41
CA LEU A 574 -11.24 -9.12 -4.23
C LEU A 574 -10.44 -8.72 -5.48
N ASP A 575 -9.76 -9.67 -6.15
CA ASP A 575 -9.13 -9.42 -7.46
C ASP A 575 -10.18 -8.97 -8.51
N THR A 576 -11.38 -9.57 -8.57
CA THR A 576 -12.44 -9.18 -9.53
C THR A 576 -13.14 -7.85 -9.19
N LEU A 577 -13.18 -7.46 -7.91
CA LEU A 577 -13.54 -6.10 -7.48
C LEU A 577 -12.45 -5.05 -7.78
N GLY A 578 -11.30 -5.48 -8.29
CA GLY A 578 -10.19 -4.63 -8.70
C GLY A 578 -9.12 -4.41 -7.63
N PHE A 579 -9.19 -5.07 -6.47
CA PHE A 579 -8.10 -5.08 -5.50
C PHE A 579 -7.13 -6.21 -5.84
N ILE A 580 -6.13 -5.89 -6.67
CA ILE A 580 -5.17 -6.86 -7.20
C ILE A 580 -4.18 -7.28 -6.13
N HIS A 581 -4.14 -8.58 -5.84
CA HIS A 581 -3.13 -9.13 -4.96
C HIS A 581 -1.77 -9.29 -5.67
N PRO A 582 -0.68 -8.68 -5.15
CA PRO A 582 0.64 -8.71 -5.80
C PRO A 582 1.28 -10.10 -5.77
N THR A 583 2.19 -10.36 -6.71
CA THR A 583 2.86 -11.65 -6.92
C THR A 583 3.49 -12.21 -5.64
N THR A 584 4.14 -11.36 -4.84
CA THR A 584 4.78 -11.75 -3.56
C THR A 584 3.78 -12.37 -2.58
N ARG A 585 2.59 -11.77 -2.44
CA ARG A 585 1.51 -12.30 -1.61
C ARG A 585 0.92 -13.57 -2.22
N ARG A 586 0.69 -13.62 -3.53
CA ARG A 586 0.22 -14.82 -4.24
C ARG A 586 1.16 -16.01 -4.04
N LEU A 587 2.47 -15.79 -4.14
CA LEU A 587 3.50 -16.78 -3.83
C LEU A 587 3.48 -17.21 -2.36
N LYS A 588 3.32 -16.28 -1.40
CA LYS A 588 3.18 -16.62 0.03
C LYS A 588 1.93 -17.47 0.31
N MET A 589 0.78 -17.16 -0.30
CA MET A 589 -0.44 -17.97 -0.17
C MET A 589 -0.30 -19.33 -0.86
N ALA A 590 0.32 -19.40 -2.04
CA ALA A 590 0.61 -20.66 -2.72
C ALA A 590 1.50 -21.60 -1.87
N ARG A 591 2.54 -21.05 -1.21
CA ARG A 591 3.36 -21.79 -0.24
C ARG A 591 2.54 -22.25 0.97
N LEU A 592 1.70 -21.37 1.53
CA LEU A 592 0.88 -21.65 2.73
C LEU A 592 -0.16 -22.74 2.49
N PHE A 593 -0.86 -22.68 1.35
CA PHE A 593 -1.87 -23.65 0.92
C PHE A 593 -1.26 -24.94 0.34
N ARG A 594 0.05 -24.92 0.03
CA ARG A 594 0.79 -25.99 -0.69
C ARG A 594 0.26 -26.26 -2.10
N ASP A 595 -0.33 -25.23 -2.73
CA ASP A 595 -0.84 -25.29 -4.10
C ASP A 595 -0.18 -24.19 -4.96
N PRO A 596 0.73 -24.54 -5.89
CA PRO A 596 1.40 -23.56 -6.73
C PRO A 596 0.46 -22.85 -7.73
N SER A 597 -0.74 -23.38 -8.03
CA SER A 597 -1.69 -22.73 -8.95
C SER A 597 -2.12 -21.35 -8.46
N CYS A 598 -2.21 -21.17 -7.13
CA CYS A 598 -2.52 -19.90 -6.46
C CYS A 598 -1.53 -18.76 -6.79
N SER A 599 -0.34 -19.07 -7.32
CA SER A 599 0.60 -18.05 -7.81
C SER A 599 0.12 -17.38 -9.11
N ARG A 600 -0.52 -18.14 -10.00
CA ARG A 600 -1.13 -17.66 -11.26
C ARG A 600 -2.53 -17.11 -11.01
N TRP A 601 -3.42 -17.93 -10.44
CA TRP A 601 -4.81 -17.54 -10.16
C TRP A 601 -5.38 -18.27 -8.95
N TRP A 602 -6.32 -17.62 -8.28
CA TRP A 602 -6.88 -18.08 -7.02
C TRP A 602 -7.74 -19.35 -7.16
N LEU A 603 -8.51 -19.50 -8.24
CA LEU A 603 -9.46 -20.62 -8.40
C LEU A 603 -8.99 -21.66 -9.43
N PRO A 604 -9.45 -22.92 -9.33
CA PRO A 604 -9.20 -23.94 -10.35
C PRO A 604 -9.75 -23.53 -11.73
N ASN A 605 -9.19 -24.09 -12.80
CA ASN A 605 -9.68 -23.96 -14.17
C ASN A 605 -9.88 -22.50 -14.67
N ASP A 606 -9.12 -21.56 -14.10
CA ASP A 606 -9.24 -20.12 -14.36
C ASP A 606 -10.66 -19.53 -14.09
N GLU A 607 -11.44 -20.15 -13.18
CA GLU A 607 -12.79 -19.70 -12.77
C GLU A 607 -12.79 -18.22 -12.34
N GLY A 608 -13.54 -17.38 -13.04
CA GLY A 608 -13.67 -15.95 -12.76
C GLY A 608 -12.50 -15.06 -13.25
N LEU A 609 -11.45 -15.62 -13.88
CA LEU A 609 -10.36 -14.84 -14.45
C LEU A 609 -10.74 -14.31 -15.84
N THR A 610 -11.24 -13.07 -15.90
CA THR A 610 -11.53 -12.41 -17.18
C THR A 610 -10.25 -12.02 -17.92
N PRO A 611 -10.26 -11.89 -19.27
CA PRO A 611 -9.09 -11.46 -20.04
C PRO A 611 -8.55 -10.11 -19.57
N VAL A 612 -9.44 -9.16 -19.26
CA VAL A 612 -9.07 -7.84 -18.74
C VAL A 612 -8.42 -7.90 -17.36
N LEU A 613 -8.92 -8.74 -16.45
CA LEU A 613 -8.31 -8.96 -15.15
C LEU A 613 -6.94 -9.65 -15.29
N GLN A 614 -6.79 -10.57 -16.24
CA GLN A 614 -5.49 -11.17 -16.57
C GLN A 614 -4.50 -10.11 -17.08
N SER A 615 -4.92 -9.20 -17.97
CA SER A 615 -4.07 -8.10 -18.48
C SER A 615 -3.68 -7.11 -17.38
N ILE A 616 -4.61 -6.71 -16.51
CA ILE A 616 -4.35 -5.83 -15.35
C ILE A 616 -3.35 -6.47 -14.39
N ARG A 617 -3.50 -7.77 -14.10
CA ARG A 617 -2.58 -8.52 -13.22
C ARG A 617 -1.19 -8.68 -13.84
N ALA A 618 -1.08 -8.88 -15.16
CA ALA A 618 0.20 -8.91 -15.85
C ALA A 618 0.93 -7.55 -15.79
N PHE A 619 0.21 -6.45 -16.05
CA PHE A 619 0.73 -5.08 -15.95
C PHE A 619 1.21 -4.73 -14.54
N ALA A 620 0.43 -5.11 -13.51
CA ALA A 620 0.82 -4.93 -12.11
C ALA A 620 2.09 -5.74 -11.74
N ASP A 621 2.20 -6.98 -12.23
CA ASP A 621 3.33 -7.88 -11.93
C ASP A 621 4.63 -7.38 -12.62
N GLU A 622 4.55 -6.91 -13.87
CA GLU A 622 5.67 -6.30 -14.60
C GLU A 622 6.20 -5.05 -13.90
N ARG A 623 5.30 -4.14 -13.50
CA ARG A 623 5.65 -2.93 -12.75
C ARG A 623 6.29 -3.22 -11.40
N ASN A 624 5.73 -4.17 -10.64
CA ASN A 624 6.29 -4.57 -9.35
C ASN A 624 7.71 -5.15 -9.51
N ALA A 625 7.96 -5.94 -10.56
CA ALA A 625 9.30 -6.46 -10.85
C ALA A 625 10.29 -5.32 -11.19
N ALA A 626 9.94 -4.45 -12.14
CA ALA A 626 10.79 -3.32 -12.52
C ALA A 626 11.09 -2.38 -11.33
N ALA A 627 10.11 -2.13 -10.47
CA ALA A 627 10.26 -1.26 -9.29
C ALA A 627 11.21 -1.84 -8.21
N VAL A 628 11.41 -3.16 -8.17
CA VAL A 628 12.38 -3.84 -7.29
C VAL A 628 13.80 -3.74 -7.86
N ASP A 629 13.98 -4.04 -9.14
CA ASP A 629 15.30 -4.05 -9.80
C ASP A 629 15.96 -2.66 -9.82
N ASP A 630 15.17 -1.60 -10.06
CA ASP A 630 15.71 -0.28 -10.40
C ASP A 630 16.43 0.42 -9.23
N LYS A 631 16.00 0.21 -7.97
CA LYS A 631 16.48 0.96 -6.78
C LYS A 631 16.58 0.15 -5.47
N LEU A 632 17.17 -1.06 -5.54
CA LEU A 632 17.46 -1.89 -4.35
C LEU A 632 18.17 -1.15 -3.19
N ASP A 633 19.02 -0.16 -3.47
CA ASP A 633 19.88 0.50 -2.46
C ASP A 633 19.21 1.58 -1.60
N ASN A 634 18.12 2.22 -2.09
CA ASN A 634 17.64 3.49 -1.52
C ASN A 634 16.35 3.43 -0.69
N ILE A 635 15.66 2.28 -0.59
CA ILE A 635 14.48 2.14 0.28
C ILE A 635 14.56 0.85 1.13
N ARG A 636 15.29 0.92 2.25
CA ARG A 636 15.42 -0.18 3.22
C ARG A 636 14.05 -0.65 3.74
N GLU A 637 13.13 0.28 3.93
CA GLU A 637 11.74 0.06 4.37
C GLU A 637 10.96 -0.87 3.43
N VAL A 638 11.11 -0.69 2.11
CA VAL A 638 10.49 -1.55 1.09
C VAL A 638 11.06 -2.96 1.14
N ARG A 639 12.37 -3.12 1.38
CA ARG A 639 12.96 -4.45 1.64
C ARG A 639 12.34 -5.10 2.88
N HIS A 640 12.22 -4.38 4.00
CA HIS A 640 11.62 -4.93 5.22
C HIS A 640 10.13 -5.29 5.06
N LEU A 641 9.36 -4.46 4.33
CA LEU A 641 7.97 -4.76 3.96
C LEU A 641 7.90 -6.02 3.10
N PHE A 642 8.72 -6.13 2.05
CA PHE A 642 8.73 -7.32 1.19
C PHE A 642 9.23 -8.58 1.89
N VAL A 643 10.16 -8.52 2.85
CA VAL A 643 10.58 -9.69 3.66
C VAL A 643 9.46 -10.15 4.61
N LYS A 644 8.67 -9.23 5.20
CA LYS A 644 7.47 -9.61 5.96
C LYS A 644 6.38 -10.22 5.07
N LEU A 645 6.22 -9.70 3.84
CA LEU A 645 5.26 -10.19 2.85
C LEU A 645 5.72 -11.45 2.11
N SER A 646 7.03 -11.74 2.08
CA SER A 646 7.65 -12.84 1.33
C SER A 646 8.59 -13.59 2.28
N LEU A 647 8.11 -14.69 2.86
CA LEU A 647 8.88 -15.48 3.81
C LEU A 647 10.03 -16.20 3.10
N GLU A 648 11.21 -15.60 3.13
CA GLU A 648 12.49 -16.18 2.72
C GLU A 648 13.31 -16.53 3.97
N GLU A 649 13.20 -17.79 4.41
CA GLU A 649 14.11 -18.41 5.36
C GLU A 649 14.57 -19.75 4.76
N ASP A 650 15.71 -19.75 4.06
CA ASP A 650 16.30 -20.91 3.37
C ASP A 650 17.00 -21.88 4.35
N GLU A 651 16.23 -22.65 5.13
CA GLU A 651 16.77 -23.70 6.01
C GLU A 651 16.99 -25.06 5.31
N GLN A 652 17.27 -25.11 4.00
CA GLN A 652 17.56 -26.38 3.29
C GLN A 652 18.88 -26.44 2.50
N GLU A 653 19.52 -25.32 2.17
CA GLU A 653 20.81 -25.32 1.42
C GLU A 653 22.04 -25.66 2.29
N THR A 654 21.97 -25.47 3.61
CA THR A 654 23.10 -25.68 4.54
C THR A 654 23.29 -27.14 4.96
N GLY A 655 22.23 -27.95 5.02
CA GLY A 655 22.30 -29.37 5.38
C GLY A 655 23.00 -30.23 4.31
N THR A 656 22.69 -29.97 3.03
CA THR A 656 23.18 -30.76 1.90
C THR A 656 24.70 -30.65 1.71
N LYS A 657 25.29 -29.48 2.04
CA LYS A 657 26.74 -29.23 1.92
C LYS A 657 27.57 -29.83 3.06
N LYS A 658 26.98 -30.13 4.23
CA LYS A 658 27.64 -30.93 5.28
C LYS A 658 27.66 -32.42 4.96
N ASN A 659 26.52 -32.99 4.58
CA ASN A 659 26.39 -34.43 4.31
C ASN A 659 27.21 -34.94 3.11
N LEU A 660 27.75 -34.05 2.27
CA LEU A 660 28.68 -34.39 1.18
C LEU A 660 30.18 -34.28 1.57
N ALA A 661 30.50 -33.65 2.71
CA ALA A 661 31.87 -33.53 3.21
C ALA A 661 32.30 -34.79 4.00
N ASP A 662 31.47 -35.22 4.96
CA ASP A 662 31.78 -36.33 5.89
C ASP A 662 31.86 -37.73 5.21
N ARG A 663 31.53 -37.84 3.93
CA ARG A 663 31.66 -39.08 3.13
C ARG A 663 33.01 -39.22 2.41
N ARG A 664 34.02 -38.40 2.73
CA ARG A 664 35.37 -38.48 2.11
C ARG A 664 36.55 -38.50 3.10
N SER A 665 36.35 -38.96 4.33
CA SER A 665 37.46 -39.09 5.30
C SER A 665 37.27 -40.17 6.37
N ASN A 666 37.35 -41.46 5.97
CA ASN A 666 38.08 -42.43 6.81
C ASN A 666 38.55 -43.66 6.00
N PRO A 667 39.85 -44.03 6.03
CA PRO A 667 40.35 -45.27 5.42
C PRO A 667 40.75 -46.33 6.48
N ARG A 668 40.31 -47.58 6.26
CA ARG A 668 40.73 -48.81 6.98
C ARG A 668 40.29 -48.88 8.47
N ASP A 669 40.39 -50.00 9.19
CA ASP A 669 40.96 -51.35 8.92
C ASP A 669 39.96 -52.48 9.25
N CYS A 670 40.31 -53.71 8.85
CA CYS A 670 39.60 -55.00 9.06
C CYS A 670 38.27 -55.19 8.31
#